data_AF-A0A117RCJ6-F1
#
_entry.id   AF-A0A117RCJ6-F1
#
_cell.length_a   1.000
_cell.length_b   1.000
_cell.length_c   1.000
_cell.angle_alpha   90.00
_cell.angle_beta   90.00
_cell.angle_gamma   90.00
#
_symmetry.space_group_name_H-M   'P 1'
#
loop_
_entity.id
_entity.type
_entity.pdbx_description
1 polymer ?
#
loop_
_entity_poly.entity_id
_entity_poly.type
_entity_poly.pdbx_seq_one_letter_code
_entity_poly.pdbx_strand_id
1 'polypeptide(L)'
;MDLRVPALRGLLKGPRRLMAAAAAVVVLAGAGTWTAAASPDTPPVRRGDRVLTMADGTRIDTSYFTAGPAGRRPAVLLGHGFGGSKDDMRRQAADLARDGYAVLTWSARGFGRSTGRIGLNDPGHEVADVSRLIDWLARRPEVRLDRPGDPRVGVAGGSYGGAIALLAAGHDRRVDAIAPSITYWNLADALFPDGVFKKLWTGVFFNLGGGCARFEPALCRMYDRVAESGTPDAAARRLLEERSPSAVAGRIKVPTLLVQGQTDSLFTLAQSDAAEKAIHANGAPVDVDWIAGGHDGGDLETARVERRVTAWFDRYLKGDRAADTGPAFRITRTGGVDSTDGAAQLRGASAGSYPGLRDHQRPVHLTGREQHVTNPAGASPPGVSALPGLGGSGGLAQLSALGVGVSLDFPGQYARFDSAPLARALRITGSPTVTVHVASTGRDAVLFGKVYDVGPGGSPQVLPAQLVAPVRVSGARSGKDVTISLPAIDHEVQKGHRLRLVLASTDLGYASPAAPATYTVSLRSDLRVPTAPAVHTAAAPLPSWVWWLPLAGAAAGLALLLTARRRSATPAPDPGLAEVPLEITGLSKRYARSADRYAVRELSFRVEKGQVLGLLGPNGAGKTTTLRMLMGLIRPDDGEIRVFGHAIRPGAPVLSRVGAFVEGAGFLPHLSGRENLELYWRATGRPPQDAHLDEALEIAGLGGALARAVRTYSQGMRQRLAIAQAMLGLPDLLILDEPTNGLDPPQIREMRQVMIRYAAGGRTVIVSSHLLAEVEQSCTHLVVMDRGRLVQAGPVREIVGSGDTLLVGTGTAVEEPVVEKVAALPGVASAVRTEDGLLIRLEPGGTAERLVVELVRLEVPVASVGPHRRLEDAFLTLIGGSA
;
A
#
# COMPACT_ATOMS: atom_id res chain seq x y z
N MET A 1 26.45 56.51 30.24
CA MET A 1 25.11 55.90 30.12
C MET A 1 24.44 56.48 28.90
N ASP A 2 23.67 55.63 28.20
CA ASP A 2 22.75 55.94 27.10
C ASP A 2 23.33 56.44 25.78
N LEU A 3 23.71 55.48 24.94
CA LEU A 3 23.81 55.66 23.49
C LEU A 3 22.46 55.31 22.84
N ARG A 4 21.73 56.35 22.42
CA ARG A 4 20.68 56.29 21.41
C ARG A 4 21.31 56.03 20.03
N VAL A 5 20.72 55.17 19.19
CA VAL A 5 20.57 55.47 17.74
C VAL A 5 19.22 54.90 17.22
N PRO A 6 18.45 55.67 16.43
CA PRO A 6 17.12 55.32 15.92
C PRO A 6 17.16 54.72 14.51
N ALA A 7 15.97 54.38 14.00
CA ALA A 7 15.64 54.09 12.60
C ALA A 7 15.99 52.68 12.07
N LEU A 8 14.98 51.80 12.12
CA LEU A 8 14.73 50.75 11.12
C LEU A 8 13.22 50.60 10.90
N ARG A 9 12.53 51.74 10.71
CA ARG A 9 11.25 51.80 9.97
C ARG A 9 11.60 51.98 8.51
N GLY A 10 11.70 50.89 7.77
CA GLY A 10 11.83 50.94 6.32
C GLY A 10 12.74 49.87 5.75
N LEU A 11 12.37 48.59 5.88
CA LEU A 11 12.92 47.50 5.03
C LEU A 11 12.11 46.20 5.16
N LEU A 12 10.78 46.29 5.11
CA LEU A 12 9.91 45.11 4.89
C LEU A 12 8.75 45.47 3.94
N LYS A 13 9.09 46.11 2.82
CA LYS A 13 8.30 46.10 1.58
C LYS A 13 9.20 45.55 0.47
N GLY A 14 9.44 44.25 0.50
CA GLY A 14 10.09 43.46 -0.54
C GLY A 14 9.29 42.18 -0.77
N PRO A 15 9.22 41.65 -2.00
CA PRO A 15 8.11 40.81 -2.41
C PRO A 15 8.23 39.44 -1.74
N ARG A 16 7.16 39.04 -1.05
CA ARG A 16 6.99 37.70 -0.42
C ARG A 16 7.28 36.52 -1.38
N ARG A 17 7.32 36.77 -2.70
CA ARG A 17 7.72 35.81 -3.73
C ARG A 17 9.21 35.45 -3.70
N LEU A 18 10.11 36.36 -3.32
CA LEU A 18 11.56 36.09 -3.27
C LEU A 18 11.95 35.21 -2.08
N MET A 19 11.31 35.38 -0.92
CA MET A 19 11.54 34.51 0.24
C MET A 19 10.92 33.13 0.06
N ALA A 20 9.77 33.02 -0.62
CA ALA A 20 9.19 31.72 -0.99
C ALA A 20 10.02 31.01 -2.08
N ALA A 21 10.58 31.75 -3.03
CA ALA A 21 11.50 31.21 -4.03
C ALA A 21 12.84 30.79 -3.39
N ALA A 22 13.38 31.55 -2.44
CA ALA A 22 14.59 31.17 -1.71
C ALA A 22 14.36 29.93 -0.83
N ALA A 23 13.20 29.81 -0.18
CA ALA A 23 12.84 28.60 0.57
C ALA A 23 12.63 27.39 -0.36
N ALA A 24 12.02 27.58 -1.54
CA ALA A 24 11.88 26.54 -2.55
C ALA A 24 13.24 26.14 -3.14
N VAL A 25 14.17 27.09 -3.34
CA VAL A 25 15.54 26.81 -3.79
C VAL A 25 16.36 26.13 -2.69
N VAL A 26 16.15 26.43 -1.41
CA VAL A 26 16.81 25.71 -0.30
C VAL A 26 16.24 24.31 -0.12
N VAL A 27 14.94 24.09 -0.36
CA VAL A 27 14.33 22.75 -0.37
C VAL A 27 14.74 21.96 -1.62
N LEU A 28 14.82 22.60 -2.79
CA LEU A 28 15.32 21.99 -4.03
C LEU A 28 16.84 21.79 -4.03
N ALA A 29 17.61 22.64 -3.34
CA ALA A 29 19.03 22.44 -3.10
C ALA A 29 19.24 21.35 -2.04
N GLY A 30 18.45 21.31 -0.96
CA GLY A 30 18.53 20.25 0.04
C GLY A 30 18.07 18.87 -0.47
N ALA A 31 17.12 18.83 -1.40
CA ALA A 31 16.72 17.61 -2.12
C ALA A 31 17.66 17.30 -3.31
N GLY A 32 18.22 18.33 -3.96
CA GLY A 32 19.09 18.21 -5.13
C GLY A 32 20.57 17.95 -4.80
N THR A 33 21.04 18.25 -3.58
CA THR A 33 22.40 17.91 -3.15
C THR A 33 22.55 16.46 -2.70
N TRP A 34 21.46 15.69 -2.56
CA TRP A 34 21.55 14.25 -2.29
C TRP A 34 21.60 13.41 -3.58
N THR A 35 21.15 13.94 -4.72
CA THR A 35 21.13 13.19 -5.99
C THR A 35 22.32 13.48 -6.91
N ALA A 36 23.27 14.31 -6.49
CA ALA A 36 24.47 14.64 -7.24
C ALA A 36 25.76 14.41 -6.44
N ALA A 37 25.84 13.31 -5.69
CA ALA A 37 27.15 12.70 -5.43
C ALA A 37 27.48 11.88 -6.68
N ALA A 38 28.34 12.44 -7.53
CA ALA A 38 28.89 11.76 -8.69
C ALA A 38 29.34 10.35 -8.28
N SER A 39 28.71 9.32 -8.87
CA SER A 39 29.25 7.96 -8.81
C SER A 39 30.69 8.04 -9.32
N PRO A 40 31.71 7.71 -8.50
CA PRO A 40 33.06 7.61 -9.02
C PRO A 40 33.02 6.57 -10.14
N ASP A 41 33.62 6.88 -11.30
CA ASP A 41 33.73 5.96 -12.43
C ASP A 41 34.17 4.59 -11.92
N THR A 42 33.26 3.62 -11.96
CA THR A 42 33.52 2.29 -11.42
C THR A 42 34.71 1.70 -12.18
N PRO A 43 35.82 1.34 -11.51
CA PRO A 43 37.03 0.95 -12.21
C PRO A 43 36.75 -0.24 -13.15
N PRO A 44 37.21 -0.18 -14.43
CA PRO A 44 36.98 -1.24 -15.38
C PRO A 44 37.66 -2.53 -14.92
N VAL A 45 36.94 -3.64 -15.01
CA VAL A 45 37.43 -4.98 -14.62
C VAL A 45 38.12 -5.64 -15.82
N ARG A 46 39.39 -6.01 -15.64
CA ARG A 46 40.15 -6.83 -16.59
C ARG A 46 39.91 -8.30 -16.32
N ARG A 47 39.45 -9.04 -17.34
CA ARG A 47 39.23 -10.49 -17.31
C ARG A 47 40.19 -11.18 -18.28
N GLY A 48 40.82 -12.27 -17.85
CA GLY A 48 41.58 -13.17 -18.71
C GLY A 48 41.13 -14.61 -18.54
N ASP A 49 40.72 -15.26 -19.63
CA ASP A 49 40.35 -16.68 -19.62
C ASP A 49 41.57 -17.55 -19.94
N ARG A 50 41.71 -18.67 -19.24
CA ARG A 50 42.84 -19.58 -19.41
C ARG A 50 42.46 -21.01 -19.07
N VAL A 51 43.04 -21.96 -19.80
CA VAL A 51 42.98 -23.38 -19.44
C VAL A 51 44.30 -23.77 -18.79
N LEU A 52 44.23 -24.33 -17.58
CA LEU A 52 45.36 -24.83 -16.82
C LEU A 52 45.41 -26.35 -16.90
N THR A 53 46.59 -26.91 -17.18
CA THR A 53 46.80 -28.36 -17.19
C THR A 53 47.30 -28.83 -15.82
N MET A 54 46.57 -29.78 -15.24
CA MET A 54 46.86 -30.40 -13.95
C MET A 54 47.93 -31.49 -14.10
N ALA A 55 48.41 -32.03 -12.97
CA ALA A 55 49.51 -33.00 -12.96
C ALA A 55 49.19 -34.31 -13.72
N ASP A 56 47.91 -34.70 -13.76
CA ASP A 56 47.41 -35.89 -14.46
C ASP A 56 46.97 -35.61 -15.91
N GLY A 57 47.28 -34.41 -16.44
CA GLY A 57 46.89 -33.99 -17.78
C GLY A 57 45.46 -33.43 -17.89
N THR A 58 44.68 -33.41 -16.80
CA THR A 58 43.35 -32.79 -16.78
C THR A 58 43.43 -31.30 -17.07
N ARG A 59 42.58 -30.81 -17.97
CA ARG A 59 42.49 -29.39 -18.32
C ARG A 59 41.37 -28.72 -17.55
N ILE A 60 41.69 -27.71 -16.75
CA ILE A 60 40.77 -26.92 -15.93
C ILE A 60 40.59 -25.55 -16.56
N ASP A 61 39.34 -25.22 -16.91
CA ASP A 61 38.95 -23.93 -17.48
C ASP A 61 38.80 -22.88 -16.37
N THR A 62 39.50 -21.75 -16.51
CA THR A 62 39.62 -20.71 -15.48
C THR A 62 39.41 -19.30 -16.05
N SER A 63 38.98 -18.38 -15.19
CA SER A 63 38.91 -16.94 -15.47
C SER A 63 39.54 -16.15 -14.33
N TYR A 64 40.43 -15.22 -14.67
CA TYR A 64 41.14 -14.37 -13.72
C TYR A 64 40.69 -12.91 -13.87
N PHE A 65 40.37 -12.26 -12.74
CA PHE A 65 39.79 -10.92 -12.68
C PHE A 65 40.64 -9.98 -11.82
N THR A 66 40.87 -8.77 -12.31
CA THR A 66 41.52 -7.67 -11.57
C THR A 66 40.89 -6.32 -11.96
N ALA A 67 40.92 -5.32 -11.09
CA ALA A 67 40.46 -3.96 -11.42
C ALA A 67 41.36 -2.88 -10.83
N GLY A 68 41.29 -1.66 -11.36
CA GLY A 68 42.06 -0.52 -10.86
C GLY A 68 43.57 -0.58 -11.14
N PRO A 69 44.36 0.31 -10.50
CA PRO A 69 45.79 0.47 -10.77
C PRO A 69 46.60 -0.79 -10.46
N ALA A 70 47.77 -0.90 -11.09
CA ALA A 70 48.70 -2.00 -10.87
C ALA A 70 49.20 -1.99 -9.42
N GLY A 71 49.05 -3.12 -8.72
CA GLY A 71 49.41 -3.26 -7.31
C GLY A 71 49.16 -4.67 -6.81
N ARG A 72 49.94 -5.10 -5.80
CA ARG A 72 49.78 -6.41 -5.16
C ARG A 72 48.53 -6.42 -4.29
N ARG A 73 47.70 -7.45 -4.45
CA ARG A 73 46.42 -7.60 -3.77
C ARG A 73 46.18 -9.02 -3.27
N PRO A 74 45.44 -9.21 -2.15
CA PRO A 74 45.00 -10.54 -1.75
C PRO A 74 44.17 -11.20 -2.87
N ALA A 75 44.22 -12.53 -2.93
CA ALA A 75 43.51 -13.32 -3.91
C ALA A 75 42.25 -13.99 -3.33
N VAL A 76 41.25 -14.22 -4.18
CA VAL A 76 40.05 -15.00 -3.82
C VAL A 76 39.80 -16.05 -4.90
N LEU A 77 39.62 -17.31 -4.49
CA LEU A 77 39.10 -18.37 -5.36
C LEU A 77 37.59 -18.50 -5.16
N LEU A 78 36.83 -18.48 -6.27
CA LEU A 78 35.38 -18.71 -6.23
C LEU A 78 35.02 -20.04 -6.93
N GLY A 79 34.51 -20.98 -6.14
CA GLY A 79 34.03 -22.28 -6.59
C GLY A 79 32.54 -22.24 -6.94
N HIS A 80 32.17 -22.85 -8.07
CA HIS A 80 30.78 -22.93 -8.51
C HIS A 80 29.98 -24.02 -7.76
N GLY A 81 28.65 -23.85 -7.72
CA GLY A 81 27.72 -24.89 -7.25
C GLY A 81 27.63 -26.09 -8.20
N PHE A 82 27.07 -27.20 -7.74
CA PHE A 82 26.98 -28.42 -8.55
C PHE A 82 26.19 -28.19 -9.84
N GLY A 83 26.69 -28.67 -10.98
CA GLY A 83 26.08 -28.44 -12.30
C GLY A 83 26.42 -27.07 -12.93
N GLY A 84 27.01 -26.15 -12.16
CA GLY A 84 27.45 -24.84 -12.63
C GLY A 84 28.83 -24.85 -13.30
N SER A 85 29.38 -23.65 -13.49
CA SER A 85 30.69 -23.41 -14.08
C SER A 85 31.34 -22.12 -13.54
N LYS A 86 32.57 -21.84 -13.97
CA LYS A 86 33.30 -20.60 -13.67
C LYS A 86 32.52 -19.32 -13.99
N ASP A 87 31.58 -19.39 -14.94
CA ASP A 87 30.85 -18.22 -15.44
C ASP A 87 29.72 -17.79 -14.50
N ASP A 88 29.20 -18.69 -13.66
CA ASP A 88 28.19 -18.36 -12.65
C ASP A 88 28.75 -17.42 -11.57
N MET A 89 30.05 -17.53 -11.32
CA MET A 89 30.78 -16.73 -10.33
C MET A 89 31.24 -15.37 -10.88
N ARG A 90 30.99 -15.07 -12.16
CA ARG A 90 31.54 -13.89 -12.86
C ARG A 90 31.15 -12.56 -12.22
N ARG A 91 29.90 -12.42 -11.77
CA ARG A 91 29.39 -11.18 -11.16
C ARG A 91 30.12 -10.89 -9.85
N GLN A 92 30.09 -11.86 -8.93
CA GLN A 92 30.81 -11.78 -7.66
C GLN A 92 32.31 -11.58 -7.85
N ALA A 93 32.91 -12.23 -8.84
CA ALA A 93 34.33 -12.05 -9.17
C ALA A 93 34.64 -10.62 -9.64
N ALA A 94 33.78 -10.02 -10.46
CA ALA A 94 33.95 -8.64 -10.89
C ALA A 94 33.80 -7.65 -9.73
N ASP A 95 32.86 -7.89 -8.81
CA ASP A 95 32.63 -7.03 -7.66
C ASP A 95 33.78 -7.10 -6.64
N LEU A 96 34.27 -8.30 -6.33
CA LEU A 96 35.49 -8.48 -5.52
C LEU A 96 36.73 -7.87 -6.21
N ALA A 97 36.84 -7.99 -7.54
CA ALA A 97 37.95 -7.38 -8.27
C ALA A 97 37.93 -5.84 -8.17
N ARG A 98 36.74 -5.22 -8.25
CA ARG A 98 36.53 -3.77 -8.03
C ARG A 98 36.86 -3.37 -6.61
N ASP A 99 36.58 -4.24 -5.64
CA ASP A 99 36.94 -4.08 -4.24
C ASP A 99 38.43 -4.37 -3.96
N GLY A 100 39.24 -4.54 -5.01
CA GLY A 100 40.69 -4.60 -4.90
C GLY A 100 41.24 -6.01 -4.70
N TYR A 101 40.48 -7.07 -4.95
CA TYR A 101 40.97 -8.45 -4.96
C TYR A 101 41.51 -8.90 -6.34
N ALA A 102 42.35 -9.92 -6.34
CA ALA A 102 42.67 -10.73 -7.52
C ALA A 102 41.79 -11.99 -7.47
N VAL A 103 40.84 -12.13 -8.38
CA VAL A 103 39.84 -13.21 -8.27
C VAL A 103 40.08 -14.27 -9.33
N LEU A 104 40.11 -15.54 -8.94
CA LEU A 104 40.18 -16.68 -9.84
C LEU A 104 38.91 -17.51 -9.71
N THR A 105 38.20 -17.71 -10.83
CA THR A 105 37.08 -18.64 -10.92
C THR A 105 37.49 -19.82 -11.81
N TRP A 106 36.97 -21.01 -11.54
CA TRP A 106 37.26 -22.20 -12.34
C TRP A 106 36.03 -23.09 -12.49
N SER A 107 36.00 -23.90 -13.55
CA SER A 107 35.04 -25.00 -13.68
C SER A 107 35.72 -26.27 -13.18
N ALA A 108 35.13 -26.95 -12.20
CA ALA A 108 35.65 -28.19 -11.65
C ALA A 108 35.64 -29.31 -12.70
N ARG A 109 36.31 -30.43 -12.39
CA ARG A 109 36.46 -31.56 -13.32
C ARG A 109 35.09 -32.06 -13.80
N GLY A 110 34.97 -32.29 -15.10
CA GLY A 110 33.72 -32.74 -15.71
C GLY A 110 32.65 -31.66 -15.93
N PHE A 111 32.86 -30.42 -15.47
CA PHE A 111 31.94 -29.29 -15.65
C PHE A 111 32.47 -28.28 -16.69
N GLY A 112 31.53 -27.55 -17.31
CA GLY A 112 31.85 -26.52 -18.30
C GLY A 112 32.77 -27.05 -19.41
N ARG A 113 33.89 -26.36 -19.64
CA ARG A 113 34.91 -26.77 -20.61
C ARG A 113 36.06 -27.57 -20.00
N SER A 114 36.02 -27.85 -18.70
CA SER A 114 37.03 -28.65 -18.03
C SER A 114 36.90 -30.13 -18.41
N THR A 115 38.04 -30.80 -18.56
CA THR A 115 38.07 -32.26 -18.80
C THR A 115 38.06 -33.03 -17.48
N GLY A 116 38.26 -34.35 -17.54
CA GLY A 116 38.26 -35.21 -16.36
C GLY A 116 36.86 -35.67 -15.98
N ARG A 117 36.75 -36.29 -14.80
CA ARG A 117 35.50 -36.85 -14.25
C ARG A 117 35.17 -36.19 -12.92
N ILE A 118 33.89 -36.15 -12.59
CA ILE A 118 33.37 -35.61 -11.34
C ILE A 118 33.76 -36.56 -10.20
N GLY A 119 34.54 -36.05 -9.26
CA GLY A 119 35.05 -36.78 -8.09
C GLY A 119 34.25 -36.53 -6.82
N LEU A 120 33.27 -35.63 -6.81
CA LEU A 120 32.58 -35.19 -5.60
C LEU A 120 33.54 -34.64 -4.54
N ASN A 121 34.35 -33.65 -4.93
CA ASN A 121 35.41 -33.03 -4.13
C ASN A 121 36.49 -34.03 -3.66
N ASP A 122 36.85 -34.96 -4.54
CA ASP A 122 37.89 -35.95 -4.26
C ASP A 122 39.23 -35.27 -3.86
N PRO A 123 39.85 -35.65 -2.71
CA PRO A 123 41.10 -35.06 -2.26
C PRO A 123 42.28 -35.22 -3.22
N GLY A 124 42.34 -36.33 -3.95
CA GLY A 124 43.41 -36.64 -4.90
C GLY A 124 43.25 -35.93 -6.25
N HIS A 125 42.03 -35.49 -6.58
CA HIS A 125 41.71 -34.81 -7.83
C HIS A 125 41.30 -33.35 -7.59
N GLU A 126 40.04 -33.06 -7.27
CA GLU A 126 39.50 -31.69 -7.29
C GLU A 126 40.09 -30.79 -6.20
N VAL A 127 40.40 -31.32 -5.01
CA VAL A 127 41.09 -30.54 -3.97
C VAL A 127 42.55 -30.28 -4.36
N ALA A 128 43.21 -31.27 -4.98
CA ALA A 128 44.56 -31.12 -5.51
C ALA A 128 44.62 -30.08 -6.64
N ASP A 129 43.58 -30.00 -7.48
CA ASP A 129 43.47 -28.96 -8.50
C ASP A 129 43.44 -27.57 -7.86
N VAL A 130 42.66 -27.37 -6.79
CA VAL A 130 42.62 -26.09 -6.06
C VAL A 130 44.01 -25.71 -5.53
N SER A 131 44.76 -26.67 -5.00
CA SER A 131 46.14 -26.43 -4.56
C SER A 131 47.05 -25.99 -5.73
N ARG A 132 46.84 -26.51 -6.93
CA ARG A 132 47.53 -26.07 -8.16
C ARG A 132 47.08 -24.69 -8.63
N LEU A 133 45.81 -24.34 -8.44
CA LEU A 133 45.33 -22.98 -8.71
C LEU A 133 45.99 -21.97 -7.76
N ILE A 134 46.19 -22.34 -6.48
CA ILE A 134 46.94 -21.55 -5.50
C ILE A 134 48.42 -21.42 -5.93
N ASP A 135 49.06 -22.49 -6.40
CA ASP A 135 50.42 -22.42 -6.95
C ASP A 135 50.53 -21.41 -8.11
N TRP A 136 49.51 -21.37 -8.97
CA TRP A 136 49.46 -20.45 -10.09
C TRP A 136 49.31 -18.99 -9.62
N LEU A 137 48.41 -18.75 -8.65
CA LEU A 137 48.22 -17.43 -8.02
C LEU A 137 49.50 -16.93 -7.35
N ALA A 138 50.24 -17.80 -6.67
CA ALA A 138 51.51 -17.47 -6.02
C ALA A 138 52.59 -16.93 -6.99
N ARG A 139 52.45 -17.21 -8.29
CA ARG A 139 53.36 -16.76 -9.36
C ARG A 139 52.88 -15.50 -10.08
N ARG A 140 51.76 -14.90 -9.68
CA ARG A 140 51.21 -13.70 -10.34
C ARG A 140 51.82 -12.44 -9.72
N PRO A 141 52.34 -11.50 -10.53
CA PRO A 141 52.94 -10.27 -10.00
C PRO A 141 51.93 -9.38 -9.27
N GLU A 142 50.64 -9.50 -9.60
CA GLU A 142 49.55 -8.75 -8.98
C GLU A 142 49.09 -9.39 -7.65
N VAL A 143 49.49 -10.62 -7.32
CA VAL A 143 49.03 -11.29 -6.09
C VAL A 143 49.97 -10.95 -4.93
N ARG A 144 49.38 -10.58 -3.80
CA ARG A 144 50.07 -10.37 -2.53
C ARG A 144 50.48 -11.73 -1.97
N LEU A 145 51.75 -11.84 -1.59
CA LEU A 145 52.30 -13.01 -0.94
C LEU A 145 52.60 -12.68 0.53
N ASP A 146 52.29 -13.61 1.43
CA ASP A 146 52.71 -13.52 2.83
C ASP A 146 54.15 -14.00 2.99
N ARG A 147 54.56 -14.99 2.19
CA ARG A 147 55.95 -15.49 2.06
C ARG A 147 56.20 -15.94 0.61
N PRO A 148 57.45 -16.15 0.17
CA PRO A 148 57.71 -16.67 -1.18
C PRO A 148 56.93 -17.98 -1.45
N GLY A 149 56.09 -17.98 -2.49
CA GLY A 149 55.25 -19.13 -2.85
C GLY A 149 53.95 -19.30 -2.02
N ASP A 150 53.68 -18.38 -1.10
CA ASP A 150 52.56 -18.40 -0.16
C ASP A 150 51.65 -17.18 -0.42
N PRO A 151 50.64 -17.30 -1.29
CA PRO A 151 49.75 -16.20 -1.62
C PRO A 151 48.74 -15.96 -0.51
N ARG A 152 48.49 -14.68 -0.19
CA ARG A 152 47.41 -14.29 0.71
C ARG A 152 46.07 -14.59 0.03
N VAL A 153 45.36 -15.64 0.44
CA VAL A 153 44.25 -16.19 -0.35
C VAL A 153 43.06 -16.65 0.48
N GLY A 154 41.86 -16.28 0.05
CA GLY A 154 40.60 -16.84 0.55
C GLY A 154 39.88 -17.72 -0.48
N VAL A 155 38.99 -18.58 0.00
CA VAL A 155 38.16 -19.45 -0.85
C VAL A 155 36.69 -19.32 -0.46
N ALA A 156 35.81 -19.10 -1.44
CA ALA A 156 34.37 -19.04 -1.23
C ALA A 156 33.62 -19.80 -2.34
N GLY A 157 32.38 -20.18 -2.04
CA GLY A 157 31.51 -20.84 -3.00
C GLY A 157 30.24 -21.37 -2.34
N GLY A 158 29.22 -21.60 -3.17
CA GLY A 158 27.95 -22.20 -2.74
C GLY A 158 27.90 -23.69 -3.05
N SER A 159 27.19 -24.49 -2.25
CA SER A 159 26.92 -25.90 -2.54
C SER A 159 28.25 -26.67 -2.71
N TYR A 160 28.45 -27.31 -3.85
CA TYR A 160 29.70 -27.95 -4.22
C TYR A 160 30.96 -27.08 -4.05
N GLY A 161 30.86 -25.79 -4.38
CA GLY A 161 31.92 -24.80 -4.19
C GLY A 161 32.16 -24.40 -2.73
N GLY A 162 31.18 -24.63 -1.85
CA GLY A 162 31.35 -24.42 -0.40
C GLY A 162 32.15 -25.57 0.22
N ALA A 163 31.85 -26.81 -0.16
CA ALA A 163 32.56 -27.99 0.32
C ALA A 163 34.04 -27.96 -0.10
N ILE A 164 34.32 -27.55 -1.36
CA ILE A 164 35.71 -27.40 -1.81
C ILE A 164 36.45 -26.31 -1.02
N ALA A 165 35.78 -25.24 -0.57
CA ALA A 165 36.40 -24.21 0.27
C ALA A 165 36.85 -24.78 1.63
N LEU A 166 35.97 -25.55 2.27
CA LEU A 166 36.27 -26.24 3.53
C LEU A 166 37.42 -27.26 3.37
N LEU A 167 37.37 -28.07 2.31
CA LEU A 167 38.41 -29.06 2.01
C LEU A 167 39.75 -28.40 1.68
N ALA A 168 39.74 -27.34 0.86
CA ALA A 168 40.96 -26.58 0.54
C ALA A 168 41.63 -26.06 1.82
N ALA A 169 40.87 -25.51 2.76
CA ALA A 169 41.42 -25.07 4.06
C ALA A 169 41.98 -26.22 4.92
N GLY A 170 41.42 -27.43 4.81
CA GLY A 170 41.92 -28.60 5.54
C GLY A 170 43.13 -29.28 4.88
N HIS A 171 43.35 -29.06 3.59
CA HIS A 171 44.41 -29.71 2.80
C HIS A 171 45.58 -28.77 2.46
N ASP A 172 45.34 -27.49 2.23
CA ASP A 172 46.36 -26.49 1.89
C ASP A 172 46.45 -25.41 2.96
N ARG A 173 47.58 -25.36 3.66
CA ARG A 173 47.82 -24.44 4.77
C ARG A 173 47.95 -22.97 4.34
N ARG A 174 48.05 -22.71 3.04
CA ARG A 174 48.15 -21.36 2.47
C ARG A 174 46.79 -20.65 2.39
N VAL A 175 45.68 -21.36 2.57
CA VAL A 175 44.35 -20.73 2.65
C VAL A 175 44.22 -19.96 3.95
N ASP A 176 43.89 -18.67 3.88
CA ASP A 176 43.85 -17.76 5.03
C ASP A 176 42.45 -17.56 5.62
N ALA A 177 41.40 -17.63 4.80
CA ALA A 177 40.02 -17.44 5.22
C ALA A 177 39.05 -18.09 4.23
N ILE A 178 37.90 -18.56 4.72
CA ILE A 178 36.88 -19.20 3.87
C ILE A 178 35.48 -18.68 4.15
N ALA A 179 34.65 -18.70 3.11
CA ALA A 179 33.23 -18.38 3.20
C ALA A 179 32.36 -19.39 2.43
N PRO A 180 32.22 -20.62 2.95
CA PRO A 180 31.31 -21.64 2.40
C PRO A 180 29.83 -21.26 2.59
N SER A 181 29.04 -21.44 1.53
CA SER A 181 27.60 -21.20 1.55
C SER A 181 26.80 -22.45 1.13
N ILE A 182 25.64 -22.66 1.76
CA ILE A 182 24.66 -23.72 1.46
C ILE A 182 25.34 -25.05 1.14
N THR A 183 26.20 -25.57 2.02
CA THR A 183 27.07 -26.72 1.70
C THR A 183 26.94 -27.85 2.71
N TYR A 184 27.48 -29.01 2.34
CA TYR A 184 27.66 -30.14 3.24
C TYR A 184 28.95 -30.05 4.04
N TRP A 185 28.90 -30.59 5.26
CA TRP A 185 30.04 -30.93 6.10
C TRP A 185 30.42 -32.41 5.97
N ASN A 186 29.41 -33.27 5.92
CA ASN A 186 29.53 -34.70 5.64
C ASN A 186 28.52 -35.11 4.56
N LEU A 187 29.02 -35.47 3.38
CA LEU A 187 28.23 -35.87 2.23
C LEU A 187 27.50 -37.19 2.46
N ALA A 188 28.08 -38.11 3.23
CA ALA A 188 27.40 -39.34 3.62
C ALA A 188 26.19 -39.03 4.49
N ASP A 189 26.30 -38.14 5.47
CA ASP A 189 25.17 -37.77 6.32
C ASP A 189 24.14 -36.90 5.57
N ALA A 190 24.57 -36.17 4.54
CA ALA A 190 23.67 -35.40 3.67
C ALA A 190 22.83 -36.30 2.74
N LEU A 191 23.43 -37.35 2.15
CA LEU A 191 22.75 -38.26 1.22
C LEU A 191 22.12 -39.48 1.91
N PHE A 192 22.67 -39.88 3.07
CA PHE A 192 22.26 -41.03 3.87
C PHE A 192 21.93 -40.66 5.33
N PRO A 193 21.14 -39.61 5.60
CA PRO A 193 20.81 -39.18 6.96
C PRO A 193 20.21 -40.34 7.77
N ASP A 194 20.79 -40.60 8.94
CA ASP A 194 20.45 -41.73 9.82
C ASP A 194 20.31 -43.09 9.09
N GLY A 195 21.15 -43.32 8.06
CA GLY A 195 21.16 -44.56 7.28
C GLY A 195 19.96 -44.72 6.33
N VAL A 196 19.24 -43.65 6.03
CA VAL A 196 18.13 -43.62 5.08
C VAL A 196 18.58 -42.97 3.78
N PHE A 197 18.38 -43.66 2.65
CA PHE A 197 18.81 -43.14 1.36
C PHE A 197 17.91 -42.00 0.86
N LYS A 198 18.47 -40.80 0.69
CA LYS A 198 17.82 -39.61 0.11
C LYS A 198 17.75 -39.74 -1.42
N LYS A 199 16.87 -40.63 -1.91
CA LYS A 199 16.82 -41.07 -3.31
C LYS A 199 16.58 -39.95 -4.31
N LEU A 200 15.70 -38.98 -4.00
CA LEU A 200 15.29 -37.97 -4.98
C LEU A 200 16.43 -36.99 -5.26
N TRP A 201 17.01 -36.39 -4.22
CA TRP A 201 18.16 -35.51 -4.37
C TRP A 201 19.36 -36.25 -4.97
N THR A 202 19.66 -37.47 -4.53
CA THR A 202 20.80 -38.21 -5.08
C THR A 202 20.59 -38.49 -6.58
N GLY A 203 19.38 -38.87 -6.98
CA GLY A 203 19.03 -39.02 -8.39
C GLY A 203 19.19 -37.71 -9.18
N VAL A 204 18.73 -36.59 -8.63
CA VAL A 204 18.91 -35.25 -9.24
C VAL A 204 20.39 -34.93 -9.43
N PHE A 205 21.25 -35.18 -8.43
CA PHE A 205 22.70 -34.98 -8.53
C PHE A 205 23.34 -35.74 -9.69
N PHE A 206 23.09 -37.06 -9.76
CA PHE A 206 23.69 -37.88 -10.81
C PHE A 206 23.19 -37.51 -12.20
N ASN A 207 21.90 -37.13 -12.32
CA ASN A 207 21.35 -36.68 -13.59
C ASN A 207 21.88 -35.29 -14.01
N LEU A 208 21.89 -34.30 -13.11
CA LEU A 208 22.43 -32.96 -13.38
C LEU A 208 23.92 -32.99 -13.72
N GLY A 209 24.68 -33.95 -13.17
CA GLY A 209 26.09 -34.16 -13.50
C GLY A 209 26.32 -34.79 -14.89
N GLY A 210 25.26 -35.10 -15.66
CA GLY A 210 25.36 -35.74 -16.96
C GLY A 210 25.41 -37.27 -16.92
N GLY A 211 24.89 -37.87 -15.84
CA GLY A 211 24.80 -39.32 -15.65
C GLY A 211 26.14 -39.99 -15.32
N CYS A 212 26.10 -41.30 -15.09
CA CYS A 212 27.26 -42.11 -14.65
C CYS A 212 28.48 -42.04 -15.58
N ALA A 213 28.35 -41.59 -16.83
CA ALA A 213 29.48 -41.42 -17.75
C ALA A 213 30.44 -40.27 -17.33
N ARG A 214 29.92 -39.26 -16.62
CA ARG A 214 30.67 -38.06 -16.21
C ARG A 214 31.32 -38.19 -14.83
N PHE A 215 30.87 -39.13 -14.01
CA PHE A 215 31.41 -39.37 -12.69
C PHE A 215 32.54 -40.41 -12.71
N GLU A 216 33.32 -40.42 -11.64
CA GLU A 216 34.28 -41.50 -11.40
C GLU A 216 33.57 -42.87 -11.28
N PRO A 217 34.14 -43.96 -11.84
CA PRO A 217 33.49 -45.27 -11.85
C PRO A 217 33.10 -45.80 -10.46
N ALA A 218 33.86 -45.45 -9.43
CA ALA A 218 33.57 -45.87 -8.05
C ALA A 218 32.27 -45.23 -7.51
N LEU A 219 32.01 -43.96 -7.86
CA LEU A 219 30.80 -43.26 -7.48
C LEU A 219 29.57 -43.82 -8.19
N CYS A 220 29.70 -44.16 -9.48
CA CYS A 220 28.60 -44.77 -10.24
C CYS A 220 28.22 -46.14 -9.67
N ARG A 221 29.21 -47.02 -9.44
CA ARG A 221 28.96 -48.34 -8.81
C ARG A 221 28.38 -48.21 -7.41
N MET A 222 28.73 -47.15 -6.68
CA MET A 222 28.15 -46.85 -5.38
C MET A 222 26.68 -46.42 -5.53
N TYR A 223 26.40 -45.47 -6.42
CA TYR A 223 25.04 -44.99 -6.67
C TYR A 223 24.11 -46.10 -7.14
N ASP A 224 24.50 -46.87 -8.17
CA ASP A 224 23.65 -47.94 -8.72
C ASP A 224 23.29 -48.96 -7.64
N ARG A 225 24.28 -49.39 -6.85
CA ARG A 225 24.10 -50.35 -5.76
C ARG A 225 23.20 -49.84 -4.63
N VAL A 226 23.34 -48.57 -4.25
CA VAL A 226 22.51 -47.95 -3.20
C VAL A 226 21.10 -47.64 -3.71
N ALA A 227 20.98 -47.21 -4.97
CA ALA A 227 19.70 -46.93 -5.61
C ALA A 227 18.87 -48.20 -5.81
N GLU A 228 19.51 -49.31 -6.19
CA GLU A 228 18.87 -50.62 -6.32
C GLU A 228 18.41 -51.18 -4.97
N SER A 229 19.27 -51.13 -3.95
CA SER A 229 18.94 -51.70 -2.63
C SER A 229 18.08 -50.79 -1.75
N GLY A 230 18.02 -49.49 -2.05
CA GLY A 230 17.38 -48.46 -1.22
C GLY A 230 18.03 -48.26 0.14
N THR A 231 19.18 -48.89 0.40
CA THR A 231 19.85 -48.86 1.72
C THR A 231 21.35 -48.64 1.52
N PRO A 232 21.94 -47.61 2.16
CA PRO A 232 23.37 -47.35 2.05
C PRO A 232 24.18 -48.42 2.78
N ASP A 233 25.27 -48.89 2.17
CA ASP A 233 26.24 -49.79 2.79
C ASP A 233 27.44 -49.05 3.37
N ALA A 234 28.25 -49.76 4.16
CA ALA A 234 29.43 -49.18 4.81
C ALA A 234 30.49 -48.66 3.83
N ALA A 235 30.61 -49.27 2.64
CA ALA A 235 31.56 -48.82 1.63
C ALA A 235 31.08 -47.52 0.97
N ALA A 236 29.78 -47.37 0.74
CA ALA A 236 29.17 -46.13 0.25
C ALA A 236 29.35 -44.98 1.24
N ARG A 237 29.07 -45.21 2.53
CA ARG A 237 29.29 -44.20 3.58
C ARG A 237 30.76 -43.79 3.66
N ARG A 238 31.68 -44.76 3.71
CA ARG A 238 33.12 -44.49 3.76
C ARG A 238 33.61 -43.66 2.57
N LEU A 239 33.20 -44.04 1.35
CA LEU A 239 33.61 -43.32 0.13
C LEU A 239 33.18 -41.85 0.15
N LEU A 240 31.97 -41.56 0.62
CA LEU A 240 31.47 -40.19 0.72
C LEU A 240 32.10 -39.42 1.90
N GLU A 241 32.30 -40.08 3.04
CA GLU A 241 32.97 -39.51 4.21
C GLU A 241 34.42 -39.09 3.88
N GLU A 242 35.18 -39.93 3.17
CA GLU A 242 36.55 -39.64 2.74
C GLU A 242 36.64 -38.42 1.80
N ARG A 243 35.55 -38.08 1.12
CA ARG A 243 35.42 -36.94 0.21
C ARG A 243 34.75 -35.72 0.85
N SER A 244 34.51 -35.79 2.16
CA SER A 244 33.80 -34.75 2.90
C SER A 244 34.74 -33.86 3.72
N PRO A 245 34.39 -32.59 3.95
CA PRO A 245 35.08 -31.73 4.90
C PRO A 245 35.32 -32.34 6.28
N SER A 246 34.38 -33.16 6.77
CA SER A 246 34.49 -33.88 8.05
C SER A 246 35.74 -34.76 8.16
N ALA A 247 36.27 -35.31 7.06
CA ALA A 247 37.50 -36.10 7.06
C ALA A 247 38.77 -35.28 7.38
N VAL A 248 38.70 -33.96 7.23
CA VAL A 248 39.79 -33.02 7.53
C VAL A 248 39.44 -32.04 8.64
N ALA A 249 38.40 -32.31 9.41
CA ALA A 249 37.86 -31.43 10.44
C ALA A 249 38.93 -30.79 11.34
N GLY A 250 39.82 -31.59 11.93
CA GLY A 250 40.87 -31.11 12.84
C GLY A 250 41.99 -30.28 12.19
N ARG A 251 41.97 -30.11 10.86
CA ARG A 251 42.94 -29.34 10.10
C ARG A 251 42.43 -27.97 9.65
N ILE A 252 41.12 -27.72 9.74
CA ILE A 252 40.54 -26.43 9.35
C ILE A 252 40.71 -25.45 10.52
N LYS A 253 41.67 -24.54 10.41
CA LYS A 253 42.08 -23.60 11.47
C LYS A 253 41.98 -22.13 11.05
N VAL A 254 41.17 -21.84 10.05
CA VAL A 254 41.08 -20.52 9.41
C VAL A 254 39.74 -19.86 9.73
N PRO A 255 39.68 -18.52 9.82
CA PRO A 255 38.43 -17.80 9.92
C PRO A 255 37.41 -18.26 8.87
N THR A 256 36.25 -18.71 9.35
CA THR A 256 35.21 -19.32 8.53
C THR A 256 33.87 -18.60 8.69
N LEU A 257 33.28 -18.13 7.58
CA LEU A 257 31.89 -17.67 7.53
C LEU A 257 31.01 -18.77 6.94
N LEU A 258 30.18 -19.41 7.76
CA LEU A 258 29.21 -20.43 7.34
C LEU A 258 27.87 -19.77 7.00
N VAL A 259 27.44 -19.88 5.75
CA VAL A 259 26.11 -19.44 5.33
C VAL A 259 25.28 -20.69 5.02
N GLN A 260 24.09 -20.85 5.60
CA GLN A 260 23.26 -22.04 5.39
C GLN A 260 21.79 -21.69 5.21
N GLY A 261 21.10 -22.43 4.34
CA GLY A 261 19.70 -22.19 4.02
C GLY A 261 18.73 -22.80 5.01
N GLN A 262 17.69 -22.05 5.40
CA GLN A 262 16.61 -22.54 6.26
C GLN A 262 15.69 -23.53 5.54
N THR A 263 15.46 -23.35 4.23
CA THR A 263 14.66 -24.25 3.38
C THR A 263 15.55 -25.14 2.53
N ASP A 264 16.65 -25.64 3.10
CA ASP A 264 17.59 -26.54 2.41
C ASP A 264 17.41 -27.98 2.91
N SER A 265 16.67 -28.79 2.16
CA SER A 265 16.43 -30.20 2.46
C SER A 265 17.58 -31.09 2.00
N LEU A 266 18.46 -30.58 1.15
CA LEU A 266 19.64 -31.29 0.70
C LEU A 266 20.75 -31.21 1.74
N PHE A 267 21.18 -30.00 2.08
CA PHE A 267 22.18 -29.69 3.09
C PHE A 267 21.50 -28.88 4.21
N THR A 268 21.00 -29.58 5.22
CA THR A 268 20.25 -28.93 6.30
C THR A 268 21.15 -28.09 7.19
N LEU A 269 20.55 -27.24 8.04
CA LEU A 269 21.27 -26.46 9.05
C LEU A 269 22.18 -27.33 9.96
N ALA A 270 21.89 -28.61 10.12
CA ALA A 270 22.72 -29.56 10.87
C ALA A 270 24.14 -29.72 10.28
N GLN A 271 24.30 -29.55 8.96
CA GLN A 271 25.62 -29.57 8.32
C GLN A 271 26.46 -28.37 8.77
N SER A 272 25.87 -27.17 8.77
CA SER A 272 26.54 -25.96 9.25
C SER A 272 26.83 -26.00 10.76
N ASP A 273 25.92 -26.56 11.57
CA ASP A 273 26.12 -26.72 13.01
C ASP A 273 27.28 -27.67 13.33
N ALA A 274 27.40 -28.79 12.59
CA ALA A 274 28.51 -29.73 12.75
C ALA A 274 29.84 -29.12 12.33
N ALA A 275 29.86 -28.36 11.23
CA ALA A 275 31.05 -27.64 10.76
C ALA A 275 31.50 -26.57 11.78
N GLU A 276 30.56 -25.75 12.26
CA GLU A 276 30.84 -24.70 13.25
C GLU A 276 31.51 -25.29 14.49
N LYS A 277 30.89 -26.32 15.09
CA LYS A 277 31.42 -26.95 16.32
C LYS A 277 32.82 -27.50 16.12
N ALA A 278 33.08 -28.16 14.99
CA ALA A 278 34.38 -28.75 14.70
C ALA A 278 35.46 -27.70 14.46
N ILE A 279 35.16 -26.65 13.69
CA ILE A 279 36.11 -25.60 13.33
C ILE A 279 36.37 -24.68 14.53
N HIS A 280 35.33 -24.31 15.28
CA HIS A 280 35.45 -23.53 16.52
C HIS A 280 36.27 -24.29 17.56
N ALA A 281 36.10 -25.61 17.69
CA ALA A 281 36.93 -26.44 18.58
C ALA A 281 38.43 -26.43 18.20
N ASN A 282 38.79 -26.09 16.96
CA ASN A 282 40.18 -25.90 16.55
C ASN A 282 40.74 -24.51 16.89
N GLY A 283 39.95 -23.62 17.48
CA GLY A 283 40.33 -22.26 17.86
C GLY A 283 40.20 -21.21 16.74
N ALA A 284 39.53 -21.54 15.64
CA ALA A 284 39.29 -20.59 14.56
C ALA A 284 38.04 -19.74 14.82
N PRO A 285 38.02 -18.45 14.42
CA PRO A 285 36.80 -17.64 14.42
C PRO A 285 35.77 -18.22 13.44
N VAL A 286 34.54 -18.43 13.90
CA VAL A 286 33.45 -18.92 13.07
C VAL A 286 32.21 -18.05 13.25
N ASP A 287 31.70 -17.53 12.14
CA ASP A 287 30.41 -16.83 12.06
C ASP A 287 29.39 -17.71 11.32
N VAL A 288 28.14 -17.69 11.75
CA VAL A 288 27.03 -18.44 11.14
C VAL A 288 25.92 -17.50 10.67
N ASP A 289 25.45 -17.67 9.43
CA ASP A 289 24.36 -16.90 8.82
C ASP A 289 23.31 -17.86 8.23
N TRP A 290 22.11 -17.85 8.80
CA TRP A 290 20.97 -18.61 8.28
C TRP A 290 20.13 -17.74 7.35
N ILE A 291 20.18 -18.05 6.05
CA ILE A 291 19.44 -17.34 5.01
C ILE A 291 18.03 -17.92 4.83
N ALA A 292 17.12 -17.16 4.23
CA ALA A 292 15.74 -17.59 4.03
C ALA A 292 15.61 -18.80 3.10
N GLY A 293 16.29 -18.78 1.94
CA GLY A 293 16.21 -19.82 0.91
C GLY A 293 17.14 -21.03 1.14
N GLY A 294 17.23 -21.88 0.13
CA GLY A 294 18.08 -23.08 0.09
C GLY A 294 18.03 -23.75 -1.28
N HIS A 295 18.50 -25.00 -1.37
CA HIS A 295 18.42 -25.78 -2.62
C HIS A 295 16.98 -26.04 -3.10
N ASP A 296 16.00 -26.02 -2.19
CA ASP A 296 14.59 -26.22 -2.52
C ASP A 296 13.91 -24.95 -3.05
N GLY A 297 14.62 -23.81 -3.07
CA GLY A 297 14.13 -22.50 -3.52
C GLY A 297 14.14 -21.44 -2.43
N GLY A 298 13.43 -20.33 -2.66
CA GLY A 298 13.40 -19.16 -1.77
C GLY A 298 14.48 -18.12 -2.11
N ASP A 299 14.50 -17.02 -1.34
CA ASP A 299 15.49 -15.95 -1.52
C ASP A 299 16.84 -16.37 -0.90
N LEU A 300 17.86 -16.54 -1.74
CA LEU A 300 19.23 -16.85 -1.31
C LEU A 300 19.97 -15.62 -0.74
N GLU A 301 19.33 -14.45 -0.78
CA GLU A 301 19.85 -13.19 -0.26
C GLU A 301 21.22 -12.82 -0.89
N THR A 302 21.41 -13.19 -2.16
CA THR A 302 22.71 -13.21 -2.85
C THR A 302 23.50 -11.93 -2.65
N ALA A 303 22.90 -10.75 -2.91
CA ALA A 303 23.59 -9.48 -2.77
C ALA A 303 24.01 -9.18 -1.31
N ARG A 304 23.22 -9.60 -0.31
CA ARG A 304 23.56 -9.43 1.10
C ARG A 304 24.69 -10.38 1.50
N VAL A 305 24.60 -11.64 1.10
CA VAL A 305 25.61 -12.66 1.36
C VAL A 305 26.93 -12.26 0.72
N GLU A 306 26.95 -11.86 -0.55
CA GLU A 306 28.15 -11.40 -1.27
C GLU A 306 28.81 -10.19 -0.58
N ARG A 307 28.02 -9.21 -0.09
CA ARG A 307 28.55 -8.11 0.73
C ARG A 307 29.19 -8.58 2.03
N ARG A 308 28.55 -9.52 2.73
CA ARG A 308 29.09 -10.08 3.99
C ARG A 308 30.37 -10.89 3.74
N VAL A 309 30.42 -11.66 2.66
CA VAL A 309 31.64 -12.38 2.22
C VAL A 309 32.76 -11.40 1.92
N THR A 310 32.46 -10.28 1.25
CA THR A 310 33.44 -9.23 0.95
C THR A 310 33.99 -8.63 2.25
N ALA A 311 33.12 -8.22 3.18
CA ALA A 311 33.54 -7.70 4.48
C ALA A 311 34.34 -8.72 5.33
N TRP A 312 33.97 -10.01 5.26
CA TRP A 312 34.72 -11.10 5.88
C TRP A 312 36.15 -11.17 5.34
N PHE A 313 36.30 -11.15 4.01
CA PHE A 313 37.61 -11.13 3.38
C PHE A 313 38.37 -9.82 3.65
N ASP A 314 37.70 -8.67 3.76
CA ASP A 314 38.36 -7.42 4.11
C ASP A 314 38.99 -7.51 5.50
N ARG A 315 38.26 -8.08 6.45
CA ARG A 315 38.76 -8.30 7.81
C ARG A 315 39.99 -9.20 7.83
N TYR A 316 39.93 -10.36 7.18
CA TYR A 316 40.96 -11.40 7.36
C TYR A 316 42.07 -11.38 6.29
N LEU A 317 41.75 -11.08 5.03
CA LEU A 317 42.73 -11.03 3.94
C LEU A 317 43.40 -9.66 3.84
N LYS A 318 42.63 -8.56 3.85
CA LYS A 318 43.20 -7.19 3.83
C LYS A 318 43.72 -6.76 5.21
N GLY A 319 43.18 -7.33 6.29
CA GLY A 319 43.54 -6.98 7.66
C GLY A 319 42.79 -5.75 8.18
N ASP A 320 41.65 -5.40 7.56
CA ASP A 320 40.85 -4.25 7.94
C ASP A 320 40.03 -4.53 9.20
N ARG A 321 40.51 -4.02 10.34
CA ARG A 321 39.82 -4.18 11.63
C ARG A 321 38.52 -3.39 11.73
N ALA A 322 38.30 -2.40 10.86
CA ALA A 322 37.07 -1.61 10.83
C ALA A 322 35.97 -2.24 9.96
N ALA A 323 36.31 -3.19 9.09
CA ALA A 323 35.34 -3.90 8.25
C ALA A 323 34.25 -4.58 9.10
N ASP A 324 32.98 -4.22 8.89
CA ASP A 324 31.85 -4.80 9.60
C ASP A 324 31.48 -6.17 9.00
N THR A 325 31.93 -7.25 9.65
CA THR A 325 31.65 -8.64 9.24
C THR A 325 30.24 -9.11 9.61
N GLY A 326 29.46 -8.25 10.27
CA GLY A 326 28.18 -8.60 10.86
C GLY A 326 28.31 -9.36 12.19
N PRO A 327 27.17 -9.79 12.77
CA PRO A 327 27.15 -10.48 14.06
C PRO A 327 27.57 -11.96 13.93
N ALA A 328 28.18 -12.51 14.99
CA ALA A 328 28.64 -13.91 15.00
C ALA A 328 27.55 -14.93 14.64
N PHE A 329 26.29 -14.64 14.99
CA PHE A 329 25.15 -15.38 14.49
C PHE A 329 24.05 -14.47 13.97
N ARG A 330 23.53 -14.81 12.78
CA ARG A 330 22.38 -14.15 12.15
C ARG A 330 21.40 -15.17 11.60
N ILE A 331 20.11 -14.86 11.69
CA ILE A 331 19.01 -15.58 11.04
C ILE A 331 18.15 -14.59 10.28
N THR A 332 17.71 -14.93 9.08
CA THR A 332 16.69 -14.19 8.34
C THR A 332 15.29 -14.68 8.70
N ARG A 333 14.41 -13.76 9.13
CA ARG A 333 13.01 -14.00 9.50
C ARG A 333 12.07 -13.23 8.56
N THR A 334 10.90 -13.77 8.26
CA THR A 334 9.82 -13.01 7.59
C THR A 334 9.21 -12.00 8.56
N GLY A 335 9.38 -10.71 8.28
CA GLY A 335 8.91 -9.58 9.08
C GLY A 335 7.58 -8.98 8.62
N GLY A 336 6.89 -9.63 7.68
CA GLY A 336 5.62 -9.19 7.10
C GLY A 336 5.55 -9.49 5.60
N VAL A 337 4.48 -9.01 4.98
CA VAL A 337 4.28 -9.07 3.53
C VAL A 337 4.14 -7.64 3.03
N ASP A 338 4.84 -7.30 1.95
CA ASP A 338 4.68 -6.02 1.29
C ASP A 338 3.28 -5.93 0.69
N SER A 339 2.54 -4.90 1.08
CA SER A 339 1.15 -4.69 0.66
C SER A 339 1.01 -4.35 -0.83
N THR A 340 2.09 -4.00 -1.53
CA THR A 340 2.06 -3.61 -2.94
C THR A 340 2.23 -4.79 -3.89
N ASP A 341 3.15 -5.71 -3.59
CA ASP A 341 3.47 -6.85 -4.47
C ASP A 341 3.28 -8.23 -3.81
N GLY A 342 2.93 -8.28 -2.53
CA GLY A 342 2.75 -9.54 -1.80
C GLY A 342 4.06 -10.24 -1.44
N ALA A 343 5.22 -9.60 -1.60
CA ALA A 343 6.51 -10.20 -1.28
C ALA A 343 6.77 -10.27 0.23
N ALA A 344 7.39 -11.35 0.70
CA ALA A 344 7.80 -11.48 2.09
C ALA A 344 8.91 -10.47 2.42
N GLN A 345 8.71 -9.61 3.42
CA GLN A 345 9.73 -8.68 3.88
C GLN A 345 10.71 -9.39 4.81
N LEU A 346 11.96 -9.58 4.39
CA LEU A 346 12.97 -10.26 5.18
C LEU A 346 13.61 -9.33 6.23
N ARG A 347 13.77 -9.82 7.46
CA ARG A 347 14.41 -9.10 8.59
C ARG A 347 15.47 -9.96 9.26
N GLY A 348 16.53 -9.31 9.74
CA GLY A 348 17.58 -10.00 10.50
C GLY A 348 17.23 -10.14 11.98
N ALA A 349 17.44 -11.33 12.52
CA ALA A 349 17.65 -11.54 13.93
C ALA A 349 19.10 -11.97 14.18
N SER A 350 19.68 -11.56 15.31
CA SER A 350 21.10 -11.80 15.57
C SER A 350 21.42 -12.02 17.04
N ALA A 351 22.54 -12.69 17.28
CA ALA A 351 23.14 -12.88 18.60
C ALA A 351 24.66 -12.65 18.53
N GLY A 352 25.27 -12.34 19.68
CA GLY A 352 26.72 -12.14 19.81
C GLY A 352 27.55 -13.43 19.72
N SER A 353 26.91 -14.60 19.74
CA SER A 353 27.53 -15.91 19.59
C SER A 353 26.54 -16.88 18.92
N TYR A 354 27.05 -17.91 18.26
CA TYR A 354 26.22 -18.99 17.74
C TYR A 354 25.70 -19.87 18.90
N PRO A 355 24.37 -20.00 19.09
CA PRO A 355 23.81 -20.78 20.19
C PRO A 355 23.91 -22.29 19.95
N GLY A 356 24.11 -22.73 18.70
CA GLY A 356 23.95 -24.13 18.32
C GLY A 356 22.49 -24.57 18.22
N LEU A 357 22.27 -25.76 17.65
CA LEU A 357 20.91 -26.26 17.38
C LEU A 357 20.12 -26.71 18.62
N ARG A 358 20.71 -26.73 19.81
CA ARG A 358 20.12 -27.34 21.02
C ARG A 358 20.10 -26.40 22.22
N ASP A 359 20.30 -25.10 22.01
CA ASP A 359 20.34 -24.12 23.10
C ASP A 359 18.98 -23.92 23.77
N HIS A 360 19.02 -23.77 25.10
CA HIS A 360 17.87 -23.45 25.96
C HIS A 360 16.59 -24.23 25.58
N GLN A 361 16.65 -25.55 25.74
CA GLN A 361 15.54 -26.44 25.42
C GLN A 361 14.39 -26.29 26.43
N ARG A 362 13.18 -26.12 25.91
CA ARG A 362 11.93 -26.15 26.68
C ARG A 362 11.18 -27.45 26.44
N PRO A 363 10.67 -28.13 27.47
CA PRO A 363 9.79 -29.27 27.27
C PRO A 363 8.40 -28.80 26.83
N VAL A 364 7.85 -29.45 25.81
CA VAL A 364 6.45 -29.35 25.39
C VAL A 364 5.82 -30.72 25.53
N HIS A 365 4.86 -30.83 26.44
CA HIS A 365 4.16 -32.08 26.66
C HIS A 365 3.32 -32.45 25.45
N LEU A 366 3.52 -33.67 24.94
CA LEU A 366 2.75 -34.26 23.86
C LEU A 366 1.86 -35.37 24.40
N THR A 367 0.65 -35.45 23.87
CA THR A 367 -0.34 -36.48 24.23
C THR A 367 -0.64 -37.36 23.03
N GLY A 368 -0.89 -38.64 23.30
CA GLY A 368 -1.28 -39.63 22.31
C GLY A 368 -0.99 -41.04 22.81
N ARG A 369 -1.93 -41.95 22.60
CA ARG A 369 -1.72 -43.38 22.89
C ARG A 369 -0.73 -44.00 21.92
N GLU A 370 -0.26 -45.19 22.25
CA GLU A 370 0.46 -46.04 21.30
C GLU A 370 -0.36 -46.24 20.02
N GLN A 371 0.33 -46.15 18.88
CA GLN A 371 -0.28 -46.20 17.55
C GLN A 371 0.42 -47.22 16.67
N HIS A 372 -0.37 -47.89 15.84
CA HIS A 372 0.13 -48.76 14.78
C HIS A 372 0.11 -48.02 13.45
N VAL A 373 1.23 -48.10 12.74
CA VAL A 373 1.50 -47.41 11.48
C VAL A 373 1.87 -48.45 10.44
N THR A 374 1.23 -48.41 9.28
CA THR A 374 1.53 -49.35 8.20
C THR A 374 2.59 -48.75 7.27
N ASN A 375 3.64 -49.52 6.99
CA ASN A 375 4.48 -49.36 5.80
C ASN A 375 3.86 -50.21 4.67
N PRO A 376 3.23 -49.60 3.65
CA PRO A 376 2.58 -50.36 2.58
C PRO A 376 3.60 -51.10 1.71
N ALA A 377 3.14 -52.11 0.98
CA ALA A 377 3.98 -52.83 0.02
C ALA A 377 4.51 -51.85 -1.05
N GLY A 378 5.81 -51.95 -1.37
CA GLY A 378 6.49 -51.01 -2.27
C GLY A 378 6.55 -49.57 -1.75
N ALA A 379 6.25 -49.33 -0.47
CA ALA A 379 6.17 -48.00 0.13
C ALA A 379 5.29 -47.00 -0.65
N SER A 380 4.19 -47.50 -1.23
CA SER A 380 3.29 -46.74 -2.10
C SER A 380 1.85 -46.74 -1.58
N PRO A 381 1.12 -45.60 -1.62
CA PRO A 381 1.58 -44.29 -2.09
C PRO A 381 2.54 -43.61 -1.07
N PRO A 382 3.56 -42.88 -1.54
CA PRO A 382 4.48 -42.18 -0.65
C PRO A 382 3.92 -40.84 -0.19
N GLY A 383 4.07 -40.51 1.10
CA GLY A 383 3.82 -39.16 1.60
C GLY A 383 4.70 -38.10 0.92
N VAL A 384 4.29 -36.83 0.98
CA VAL A 384 5.02 -35.71 0.38
C VAL A 384 5.35 -34.71 1.49
N SER A 385 6.63 -34.50 1.79
CA SER A 385 7.08 -33.44 2.70
C SER A 385 7.59 -32.21 1.96
N ALA A 386 8.44 -32.45 0.95
CA ALA A 386 9.04 -31.44 0.09
C ALA A 386 9.03 -31.94 -1.36
N LEU A 387 9.01 -31.00 -2.31
CA LEU A 387 9.18 -31.27 -3.74
C LEU A 387 10.43 -30.56 -4.27
N PRO A 388 11.61 -31.21 -4.18
CA PRO A 388 12.86 -30.70 -4.72
C PRO A 388 12.74 -30.26 -6.18
N GLY A 389 13.32 -29.11 -6.53
CA GLY A 389 13.47 -28.66 -7.92
C GLY A 389 12.26 -27.99 -8.59
N LEU A 390 11.09 -27.95 -7.95
CA LEU A 390 9.92 -27.18 -8.46
C LEU A 390 9.86 -25.74 -7.94
N GLY A 391 10.79 -25.32 -7.07
CA GLY A 391 10.89 -23.96 -6.52
C GLY A 391 11.68 -22.97 -7.39
N GLY A 392 12.27 -23.42 -8.50
CA GLY A 392 12.97 -22.57 -9.45
C GLY A 392 11.96 -21.80 -10.32
N SER A 393 11.74 -20.52 -10.00
CA SER A 393 10.88 -19.58 -10.72
C SER A 393 9.36 -19.87 -10.67
N GLY A 394 8.76 -19.87 -9.47
CA GLY A 394 7.30 -19.71 -9.35
C GLY A 394 6.68 -20.19 -8.03
N GLY A 395 5.93 -19.30 -7.38
CA GLY A 395 4.81 -19.57 -6.46
C GLY A 395 5.05 -20.40 -5.19
N LEU A 396 5.39 -21.68 -5.32
CA LEU A 396 5.24 -22.67 -4.25
C LEU A 396 6.29 -22.56 -3.11
N ALA A 397 7.52 -22.15 -3.41
CA ALA A 397 8.53 -21.88 -2.37
C ALA A 397 8.32 -20.53 -1.67
N GLN A 398 7.73 -19.55 -2.35
CA GLN A 398 7.34 -18.27 -1.74
C GLN A 398 6.12 -18.45 -0.83
N LEU A 399 5.23 -19.38 -1.19
CA LEU A 399 4.11 -19.83 -0.37
C LEU A 399 4.57 -20.55 0.92
N SER A 400 5.68 -21.30 0.90
CA SER A 400 6.22 -21.94 2.10
C SER A 400 6.76 -20.93 3.12
N ALA A 401 7.38 -19.82 2.66
CA ALA A 401 7.77 -18.69 3.50
C ALA A 401 6.57 -17.92 4.10
N LEU A 402 5.38 -18.10 3.52
CA LEU A 402 4.08 -17.62 4.01
C LEU A 402 3.30 -18.69 4.81
N GLY A 403 3.91 -19.86 5.08
CA GLY A 403 3.28 -20.95 5.83
C GLY A 403 2.29 -21.81 5.03
N VAL A 404 2.23 -21.68 3.71
CA VAL A 404 1.37 -22.50 2.83
C VAL A 404 2.23 -23.65 2.27
N GLY A 405 2.12 -24.82 2.90
CA GLY A 405 2.89 -26.02 2.53
C GLY A 405 2.07 -27.11 1.84
N VAL A 406 2.65 -27.78 0.85
CA VAL A 406 2.09 -28.98 0.19
C VAL A 406 2.60 -30.23 0.90
N SER A 407 2.29 -30.36 2.20
CA SER A 407 2.64 -31.56 2.98
C SER A 407 1.46 -32.52 3.02
N LEU A 408 1.64 -33.76 2.55
CA LEU A 408 0.62 -34.80 2.50
C LEU A 408 1.10 -36.05 3.23
N ASP A 409 0.38 -36.43 4.28
CA ASP A 409 0.57 -37.69 5.00
C ASP A 409 -0.69 -38.55 4.86
N PHE A 410 -0.53 -39.84 4.49
CA PHE A 410 -1.67 -40.73 4.25
C PHE A 410 -2.22 -41.32 5.55
N PRO A 411 -3.54 -41.32 5.77
CA PRO A 411 -4.15 -41.98 6.93
C PRO A 411 -3.71 -43.45 7.06
N GLY A 412 -3.37 -43.86 8.30
CA GLY A 412 -2.85 -45.20 8.59
C GLY A 412 -1.36 -45.40 8.30
N GLN A 413 -0.67 -44.43 7.68
CA GLN A 413 0.76 -44.46 7.40
C GLN A 413 1.58 -43.49 8.28
N TYR A 414 1.00 -42.96 9.36
CA TYR A 414 1.74 -42.18 10.35
C TYR A 414 1.18 -42.31 11.76
N ALA A 415 2.05 -42.12 12.76
CA ALA A 415 1.66 -41.89 14.14
C ALA A 415 1.65 -40.37 14.41
N ARG A 416 0.68 -39.89 15.19
CA ARG A 416 0.57 -38.47 15.55
C ARG A 416 0.50 -38.26 17.06
N PHE A 417 1.17 -37.22 17.53
CA PHE A 417 1.13 -36.80 18.93
C PHE A 417 0.96 -35.29 19.01
N ASP A 418 -0.03 -34.84 19.76
CA ASP A 418 -0.46 -33.44 19.79
C ASP A 418 -0.19 -32.83 21.17
N SER A 419 0.32 -31.59 21.19
CA SER A 419 0.38 -30.77 22.40
C SER A 419 -0.98 -30.15 22.75
N ALA A 420 -1.12 -29.68 23.99
CA ALA A 420 -2.16 -28.73 24.35
C ALA A 420 -1.96 -27.39 23.59
N PRO A 421 -3.02 -26.58 23.37
CA PRO A 421 -2.85 -25.26 22.79
C PRO A 421 -1.86 -24.43 23.59
N LEU A 422 -0.91 -23.79 22.92
CA LEU A 422 0.13 -23.03 23.60
C LEU A 422 -0.47 -21.80 24.29
N ALA A 423 -0.22 -21.64 25.59
CA ALA A 423 -0.72 -20.51 26.36
C ALA A 423 -0.07 -19.16 25.97
N ARG A 424 1.11 -19.21 25.34
CA ARG A 424 1.87 -18.07 24.81
C ARG A 424 2.54 -18.45 23.50
N ALA A 425 2.86 -17.45 22.68
CA ALA A 425 3.67 -17.68 21.49
C ALA A 425 5.03 -18.30 21.86
N LEU A 426 5.52 -19.19 21.01
CA LEU A 426 6.75 -19.94 21.20
C LEU A 426 7.58 -19.86 19.92
N ARG A 427 8.74 -19.22 20.01
CA ARG A 427 9.75 -19.26 18.94
C ARG A 427 10.61 -20.50 19.12
N ILE A 428 10.65 -21.35 18.11
CA ILE A 428 11.57 -22.48 18.01
C ILE A 428 12.73 -22.02 17.13
N THR A 429 13.95 -22.11 17.64
CA THR A 429 15.18 -21.78 16.91
C THR A 429 16.20 -22.88 17.18
N GLY A 430 16.33 -23.82 16.24
CA GLY A 430 17.19 -25.01 16.37
C GLY A 430 16.44 -26.31 16.06
N SER A 431 17.02 -27.45 16.43
CA SER A 431 16.50 -28.81 16.20
C SER A 431 15.72 -29.33 17.41
N PRO A 432 14.38 -29.52 17.31
CA PRO A 432 13.61 -30.18 18.34
C PRO A 432 14.00 -31.65 18.49
N THR A 433 13.90 -32.20 19.70
CA THR A 433 14.23 -33.61 19.96
C THR A 433 13.14 -34.31 20.75
N VAL A 434 12.88 -35.57 20.45
CA VAL A 434 11.89 -36.40 21.16
C VAL A 434 12.36 -37.85 21.22
N THR A 435 12.16 -38.51 22.36
CA THR A 435 12.39 -39.94 22.51
C THR A 435 11.10 -40.70 22.32
N VAL A 436 11.13 -41.69 21.41
CA VAL A 436 10.00 -42.56 21.09
C VAL A 436 10.40 -44.02 21.18
N HIS A 437 9.46 -44.87 21.55
CA HIS A 437 9.57 -46.31 21.44
C HIS A 437 9.05 -46.74 20.07
N VAL A 438 9.84 -47.55 19.36
CA VAL A 438 9.49 -48.06 18.03
C VAL A 438 9.66 -49.57 18.02
N ALA A 439 8.59 -50.30 17.72
CA ALA A 439 8.63 -51.72 17.39
C ALA A 439 8.20 -51.95 15.94
N SER A 440 8.67 -53.01 15.29
CA SER A 440 8.38 -53.32 13.89
C SER A 440 8.13 -54.81 13.69
N THR A 441 7.17 -55.18 12.83
CA THR A 441 7.07 -56.57 12.34
C THR A 441 8.20 -56.91 11.36
N GLY A 442 8.78 -55.90 10.71
CA GLY A 442 9.97 -56.01 9.85
C GLY A 442 11.28 -56.03 10.64
N ARG A 443 12.41 -56.24 9.97
CA ARG A 443 13.74 -56.21 10.61
C ARG A 443 14.11 -54.81 11.11
N ASP A 444 13.81 -53.81 10.27
CA ASP A 444 14.04 -52.40 10.55
C ASP A 444 12.70 -51.63 10.49
N ALA A 445 12.68 -50.43 11.07
CA ALA A 445 11.66 -49.41 10.79
C ALA A 445 12.32 -48.17 10.19
N VAL A 446 11.74 -47.62 9.13
CA VAL A 446 12.13 -46.30 8.62
C VAL A 446 10.98 -45.35 8.88
N LEU A 447 11.27 -44.27 9.61
CA LEU A 447 10.30 -43.26 10.01
C LEU A 447 10.74 -41.88 9.55
N PHE A 448 9.78 -41.03 9.24
CA PHE A 448 9.97 -39.66 8.79
C PHE A 448 9.34 -38.71 9.81
N GLY A 449 10.20 -38.09 10.62
CA GLY A 449 9.81 -37.19 11.69
C GLY A 449 9.56 -35.77 11.22
N LYS A 450 8.39 -35.23 11.60
CA LYS A 450 7.90 -33.90 11.26
C LYS A 450 7.28 -33.25 12.49
N VAL A 451 7.41 -31.92 12.59
CA VAL A 451 6.69 -31.13 13.59
C VAL A 451 5.85 -30.09 12.87
N TYR A 452 4.54 -30.22 12.98
CA TYR A 452 3.58 -29.29 12.40
C TYR A 452 3.17 -28.23 13.42
N ASP A 453 2.97 -27.01 12.93
CA ASP A 453 2.25 -25.94 13.60
C ASP A 453 0.78 -25.99 13.16
N VAL A 454 -0.13 -26.22 14.10
CA VAL A 454 -1.56 -26.42 13.85
C VAL A 454 -2.38 -25.31 14.51
N GLY A 455 -3.00 -24.47 13.69
CA GLY A 455 -3.89 -23.39 14.15
C GLY A 455 -5.26 -23.89 14.67
N PRO A 456 -5.98 -23.06 15.44
CA PRO A 456 -7.33 -23.39 15.90
C PRO A 456 -8.35 -23.43 14.74
N GLY A 457 -9.50 -24.08 14.98
CA GLY A 457 -10.69 -23.93 14.12
C GLY A 457 -10.58 -24.51 12.71
N GLY A 458 -9.73 -25.51 12.46
CA GLY A 458 -9.59 -26.13 11.13
C GLY A 458 -8.66 -25.37 10.18
N SER A 459 -7.87 -24.42 10.71
CA SER A 459 -6.79 -23.78 9.95
C SER A 459 -5.83 -24.84 9.36
N PRO A 460 -5.29 -24.63 8.15
CA PRO A 460 -4.31 -25.54 7.57
C PRO A 460 -3.11 -25.73 8.51
N GLN A 461 -2.64 -26.97 8.66
CA GLN A 461 -1.39 -27.24 9.37
C GLN A 461 -0.19 -26.82 8.52
N VAL A 462 0.83 -26.28 9.16
CA VAL A 462 2.06 -25.80 8.50
C VAL A 462 3.22 -26.69 8.90
N LEU A 463 3.98 -27.19 7.91
CA LEU A 463 5.28 -27.82 8.13
C LEU A 463 6.38 -26.76 7.95
N PRO A 464 7.02 -26.28 9.02
CA PRO A 464 8.03 -25.24 8.91
C PRO A 464 9.18 -25.69 7.99
N ALA A 465 9.55 -24.82 7.04
CA ALA A 465 10.57 -25.06 6.02
C ALA A 465 10.37 -26.31 5.12
N GLN A 466 9.23 -27.01 5.22
CA GLN A 466 8.95 -28.27 4.51
C GLN A 466 10.00 -29.38 4.74
N LEU A 467 10.74 -29.33 5.85
CA LEU A 467 11.80 -30.28 6.13
C LEU A 467 11.30 -31.53 6.88
N VAL A 468 12.01 -32.64 6.72
CA VAL A 468 11.71 -33.93 7.34
C VAL A 468 12.98 -34.60 7.87
N ALA A 469 12.89 -35.23 9.04
CA ALA A 469 13.97 -36.01 9.63
C ALA A 469 13.76 -37.51 9.37
N PRO A 470 14.49 -38.11 8.41
CA PRO A 470 14.43 -39.55 8.20
C PRO A 470 15.22 -40.27 9.29
N VAL A 471 14.71 -41.40 9.80
CA VAL A 471 15.35 -42.19 10.84
C VAL A 471 15.19 -43.67 10.53
N ARG A 472 16.30 -44.41 10.46
CA ARG A 472 16.29 -45.88 10.43
C ARG A 472 16.51 -46.44 11.82
N VAL A 473 15.54 -47.21 12.31
CA VAL A 473 15.63 -47.98 13.55
C VAL A 473 15.96 -49.42 13.21
N SER A 474 17.25 -49.77 13.28
CA SER A 474 17.69 -51.16 13.08
C SER A 474 17.38 -52.02 14.29
N GLY A 475 16.98 -53.28 14.04
CA GLY A 475 16.64 -54.23 15.09
C GLY A 475 15.34 -53.90 15.82
N ALA A 476 14.39 -53.25 15.14
CA ALA A 476 13.13 -52.78 15.74
C ALA A 476 12.16 -53.91 16.14
N ARG A 477 12.45 -55.18 15.84
CA ARG A 477 11.54 -56.31 16.17
C ARG A 477 11.26 -56.45 17.67
N SER A 478 12.26 -56.23 18.51
CA SER A 478 12.12 -56.33 19.97
C SER A 478 11.55 -55.07 20.62
N GLY A 479 11.26 -54.03 19.84
CA GLY A 479 11.03 -52.68 20.35
C GLY A 479 12.34 -51.99 20.75
N LYS A 480 12.46 -50.70 20.47
CA LYS A 480 13.64 -49.90 20.82
C LYS A 480 13.26 -48.44 21.08
N ASP A 481 13.81 -47.88 22.15
CA ASP A 481 13.73 -46.44 22.41
C ASP A 481 14.77 -45.70 21.57
N VAL A 482 14.34 -44.70 20.82
CA VAL A 482 15.18 -43.90 19.91
C VAL A 482 14.89 -42.42 20.13
N THR A 483 15.95 -41.64 20.27
CA THR A 483 15.85 -40.17 20.29
C THR A 483 15.97 -39.64 18.88
N ILE A 484 14.90 -39.01 18.40
CA ILE A 484 14.80 -38.43 17.06
C ILE A 484 15.18 -36.95 17.17
N SER A 485 16.14 -36.51 16.36
CA SER A 485 16.43 -35.08 16.14
C SER A 485 15.67 -34.61 14.91
N LEU A 486 14.69 -33.75 15.12
CA LEU A 486 13.83 -33.22 14.07
C LEU A 486 14.56 -32.09 13.32
N PRO A 487 14.12 -31.72 12.10
CA PRO A 487 14.80 -30.68 11.33
C PRO A 487 14.93 -29.39 12.11
N ALA A 488 16.08 -28.73 11.97
CA ALA A 488 16.31 -27.43 12.58
C ALA A 488 15.49 -26.36 11.85
N ILE A 489 14.80 -25.51 12.62
CA ILE A 489 13.89 -24.47 12.11
C ILE A 489 14.05 -23.19 12.92
N ASP A 490 13.75 -22.02 12.31
CA ASP A 490 13.40 -20.79 13.02
C ASP A 490 11.93 -20.46 12.73
N HIS A 491 11.03 -20.84 13.63
CA HIS A 491 9.58 -20.73 13.41
C HIS A 491 8.85 -20.25 14.66
N GLU A 492 7.88 -19.33 14.49
CA GLU A 492 7.00 -18.93 15.59
C GLU A 492 5.70 -19.71 15.57
N VAL A 493 5.45 -20.43 16.65
CA VAL A 493 4.16 -21.03 16.92
C VAL A 493 3.34 -20.02 17.70
N GLN A 494 2.23 -19.56 17.12
CA GLN A 494 1.41 -18.52 17.74
C GLN A 494 0.70 -19.00 19.00
N LYS A 495 0.29 -18.06 19.86
CA LYS A 495 -0.56 -18.38 21.02
C LYS A 495 -1.85 -19.05 20.53
N GLY A 496 -2.26 -20.13 21.19
CA GLY A 496 -3.45 -20.90 20.86
C GLY A 496 -3.24 -21.98 19.78
N HIS A 497 -2.11 -21.98 19.08
CA HIS A 497 -1.73 -23.07 18.18
C HIS A 497 -1.24 -24.29 18.94
N ARG A 498 -1.14 -25.44 18.27
CA ARG A 498 -0.59 -26.69 18.79
C ARG A 498 0.62 -27.11 17.97
N LEU A 499 1.62 -27.66 18.66
CA LEU A 499 2.65 -28.49 18.05
C LEU A 499 2.12 -29.92 17.87
N ARG A 500 2.28 -30.47 16.67
CA ARG A 500 1.96 -31.85 16.34
C ARG A 500 3.20 -32.57 15.81
N LEU A 501 3.65 -33.60 16.53
CA LEU A 501 4.67 -34.53 16.07
C LEU A 501 4.01 -35.57 15.16
N VAL A 502 4.56 -35.78 13.97
CA VAL A 502 4.17 -36.84 13.04
C VAL A 502 5.39 -37.71 12.75
N LEU A 503 5.19 -39.03 12.83
CA LEU A 503 6.17 -40.05 12.45
C LEU A 503 5.54 -40.90 11.34
N ALA A 504 5.86 -40.57 10.09
CA ALA A 504 5.32 -41.25 8.89
C ALA A 504 6.22 -42.44 8.47
N SER A 505 5.64 -43.47 7.86
CA SER A 505 6.37 -44.64 7.33
C SER A 505 6.90 -44.45 5.90
N THR A 506 6.36 -43.49 5.15
CA THR A 506 6.71 -43.23 3.75
C THR A 506 7.00 -41.74 3.51
N ASP A 507 7.94 -41.48 2.60
CA ASP A 507 8.21 -40.14 2.06
C ASP A 507 8.74 -40.25 0.62
N LEU A 508 8.30 -39.35 -0.26
CA LEU A 508 8.69 -39.31 -1.67
C LEU A 508 10.20 -39.05 -1.86
N GLY A 509 10.81 -38.23 -1.01
CA GLY A 509 12.22 -37.83 -1.12
C GLY A 509 13.22 -38.93 -0.75
N TYR A 510 12.76 -39.96 -0.03
CA TYR A 510 13.60 -40.96 0.63
C TYR A 510 13.21 -42.39 0.28
N ALA A 511 14.14 -43.32 0.49
CA ALA A 511 13.88 -44.74 0.35
C ALA A 511 13.27 -45.32 1.64
N SER A 512 12.04 -45.79 1.52
CA SER A 512 11.39 -46.65 2.51
C SER A 512 11.57 -48.12 2.15
N PRO A 513 11.52 -49.06 3.12
CA PRO A 513 11.53 -50.48 2.84
C PRO A 513 10.38 -50.88 1.91
N ALA A 514 10.67 -51.65 0.86
CA ALA A 514 9.63 -52.16 -0.05
C ALA A 514 8.77 -53.26 0.58
N ALA A 515 9.32 -54.00 1.56
CA ALA A 515 8.58 -55.02 2.27
C ALA A 515 7.52 -54.39 3.20
N PRO A 516 6.26 -54.86 3.16
CA PRO A 516 5.24 -54.35 4.06
C PRO A 516 5.58 -54.66 5.52
N ALA A 517 5.30 -53.71 6.41
CA ALA A 517 5.53 -53.86 7.84
C ALA A 517 4.53 -53.03 8.64
N THR A 518 4.31 -53.41 9.89
CA THR A 518 3.56 -52.60 10.86
C THR A 518 4.54 -52.10 11.90
N TYR A 519 4.57 -50.79 12.10
CA TYR A 519 5.35 -50.13 13.14
C TYR A 519 4.44 -49.76 14.30
N THR A 520 4.86 -50.07 15.51
CA THR A 520 4.20 -49.63 16.74
C THR A 520 5.02 -48.50 17.34
N VAL A 521 4.39 -47.35 17.58
CA VAL A 521 5.08 -46.13 18.01
C VAL A 521 4.40 -45.55 19.26
N SER A 522 5.18 -45.27 20.30
CA SER A 522 4.71 -44.57 21.50
C SER A 522 5.74 -43.55 22.03
N LEU A 523 5.26 -42.51 22.73
CA LEU A 523 6.13 -41.50 23.33
C LEU A 523 6.86 -42.04 24.57
N ARG A 524 8.10 -41.58 24.78
CA ARG A 524 8.90 -41.82 26.00
C ARG A 524 9.36 -40.53 26.65
N SER A 525 9.35 -39.41 25.93
CA SER A 525 9.66 -38.10 26.47
C SER A 525 8.73 -37.02 25.91
N ASP A 526 8.73 -35.86 26.57
CA ASP A 526 8.23 -34.62 25.98
C ASP A 526 9.05 -34.22 24.74
N LEU A 527 8.46 -33.40 23.88
CA LEU A 527 9.15 -32.75 22.78
C LEU A 527 9.99 -31.60 23.35
N ARG A 528 11.32 -31.70 23.26
CA ARG A 528 12.23 -30.64 23.69
C ARG A 528 12.48 -29.69 22.53
N VAL A 529 12.08 -28.43 22.69
CA VAL A 529 12.19 -27.39 21.65
C VAL A 529 13.24 -26.35 22.03
N PRO A 530 14.28 -26.12 21.21
CA PRO A 530 15.27 -25.07 21.44
C PRO A 530 14.69 -23.69 21.13
N THR A 531 15.06 -22.68 21.92
CA THR A 531 14.42 -21.35 21.86
C THR A 531 15.39 -20.19 21.67
N ALA A 532 16.71 -20.42 21.75
CA ALA A 532 17.79 -19.46 21.52
C ALA A 532 17.46 -18.01 21.98
N PRO A 533 17.21 -17.78 23.29
CA PRO A 533 16.68 -16.51 23.79
C PRO A 533 17.58 -15.28 23.55
N ALA A 534 18.88 -15.50 23.29
CA ALA A 534 19.84 -14.45 22.95
C ALA A 534 19.70 -13.91 21.52
N VAL A 535 18.86 -14.53 20.67
CA VAL A 535 18.66 -14.14 19.28
C VAL A 535 17.54 -13.09 19.18
N HIS A 536 17.92 -11.83 19.02
CA HIS A 536 16.98 -10.71 18.98
C HIS A 536 16.69 -10.29 17.55
N THR A 537 15.41 -10.17 17.18
CA THR A 537 15.01 -9.56 15.91
C THR A 537 15.32 -8.08 15.95
N ALA A 538 16.08 -7.57 14.98
CA ALA A 538 16.33 -6.15 14.88
C ALA A 538 15.00 -5.38 14.73
N ALA A 539 14.83 -4.30 15.50
CA ALA A 539 13.73 -3.38 15.28
C ALA A 539 13.81 -2.84 13.85
N ALA A 540 12.68 -2.68 13.17
CA ALA A 540 12.67 -2.02 11.87
C ALA A 540 13.19 -0.59 12.08
N PRO A 541 14.34 -0.20 11.49
CA PRO A 541 14.81 1.16 11.62
C PRO A 541 13.75 2.06 10.99
N LEU A 542 13.13 2.90 11.81
CA LEU A 542 12.22 3.92 11.27
C LEU A 542 13.05 4.79 10.33
N PRO A 543 12.61 4.99 9.08
CA PRO A 543 13.31 5.87 8.16
C PRO A 543 13.63 7.20 8.83
N SER A 544 14.80 7.78 8.55
CA SER A 544 15.25 9.01 9.20
C SER A 544 14.20 10.12 9.13
N TRP A 545 13.42 10.20 8.04
CA TRP A 545 12.32 11.14 7.86
C TRP A 545 11.22 11.04 8.93
N VAL A 546 10.98 9.86 9.53
CA VAL A 546 10.00 9.68 10.62
C VAL A 546 10.40 10.48 11.85
N TRP A 547 11.69 10.56 12.15
CA TRP A 547 12.21 11.39 13.24
C TRP A 547 12.19 12.88 12.92
N TRP A 548 12.14 13.24 11.63
CA TRP A 548 11.94 14.62 11.18
C TRP A 548 10.47 15.03 11.15
N LEU A 549 9.50 14.11 11.14
CA LEU A 549 8.06 14.44 11.14
C LEU A 549 7.63 15.29 12.35
N PRO A 550 8.05 15.03 13.60
CA PRO A 550 7.71 15.89 14.72
C PRO A 550 8.28 17.30 14.57
N LEU A 551 9.51 17.42 14.07
CA LEU A 551 10.16 18.71 13.82
C LEU A 551 9.51 19.46 12.66
N ALA A 552 9.17 18.77 11.57
CA ALA A 552 8.44 19.32 10.43
C ALA A 552 7.02 19.73 10.83
N GLY A 553 6.34 18.91 11.66
CA GLY A 553 5.04 19.21 12.24
C GLY A 553 5.09 20.40 13.20
N ALA A 554 6.12 20.51 14.03
CA ALA A 554 6.35 21.65 14.91
C ALA A 554 6.69 22.92 14.12
N ALA A 555 7.51 22.82 13.07
CA ALA A 555 7.83 23.93 12.19
C ALA A 555 6.60 24.39 11.39
N ALA A 556 5.78 23.46 10.89
CA ALA A 556 4.50 23.75 10.25
C ALA A 556 3.50 24.36 11.24
N GLY A 557 3.44 23.85 12.47
CA GLY A 557 2.65 24.39 13.57
C GLY A 557 3.10 25.79 13.97
N LEU A 558 4.40 26.05 14.05
CA LEU A 558 4.99 27.36 14.32
C LEU A 558 4.76 28.32 13.16
N ALA A 559 4.91 27.87 11.91
CA ALA A 559 4.59 28.66 10.73
C ALA A 559 3.09 28.99 10.69
N LEU A 560 2.21 28.03 11.02
CA LEU A 560 0.78 28.27 11.19
C LEU A 560 0.52 29.26 12.33
N LEU A 561 1.16 29.15 13.49
CA LEU A 561 0.98 30.09 14.61
C LEU A 561 1.49 31.51 14.29
N LEU A 562 2.61 31.62 13.56
CA LEU A 562 3.21 32.89 13.15
C LEU A 562 2.49 33.54 11.96
N THR A 563 1.84 32.74 11.09
CA THR A 563 1.02 33.24 9.96
C THR A 563 -0.47 33.37 10.29
N ALA A 564 -0.98 32.67 11.32
CA ALA A 564 -2.37 32.73 11.77
C ALA A 564 -2.72 33.99 12.57
N ARG A 565 -1.80 34.95 12.71
CA ARG A 565 -2.12 36.32 13.11
C ARG A 565 -2.31 37.25 11.91
N ARG A 566 -3.36 36.95 11.14
CA ARG A 566 -4.51 37.85 10.99
C ARG A 566 -5.76 36.98 10.91
N ARG A 567 -6.30 36.56 12.06
CA ARG A 567 -7.76 36.48 12.18
C ARG A 567 -8.24 37.85 11.72
N SER A 568 -8.85 37.94 10.53
CA SER A 568 -9.59 39.13 10.14
C SER A 568 -10.46 39.47 11.34
N ALA A 569 -10.18 40.60 11.99
CA ALA A 569 -11.08 41.15 12.97
C ALA A 569 -12.46 41.09 12.33
N THR A 570 -13.41 40.42 12.98
CA THR A 570 -14.78 40.43 12.47
C THR A 570 -15.15 41.90 12.37
N PRO A 571 -15.52 42.42 11.18
CA PRO A 571 -15.98 43.79 11.08
C PRO A 571 -17.09 43.95 12.11
N ALA A 572 -17.03 45.00 12.92
CA ALA A 572 -18.07 45.26 13.89
C ALA A 572 -19.43 45.31 13.16
N PRO A 573 -20.52 44.84 13.79
CA PRO A 573 -21.86 45.05 13.25
C PRO A 573 -22.05 46.54 12.97
N ASP A 574 -22.55 46.88 11.78
CA ASP A 574 -22.85 48.26 11.45
C ASP A 574 -24.18 48.65 12.13
N PRO A 575 -24.17 49.57 13.11
CA PRO A 575 -25.38 49.96 13.82
C PRO A 575 -26.40 50.66 12.90
N GLY A 576 -25.96 51.29 11.80
CA GLY A 576 -26.86 51.93 10.83
C GLY A 576 -27.67 50.94 9.98
N LEU A 577 -27.31 49.66 10.01
CA LEU A 577 -27.91 48.58 9.23
C LEU A 577 -28.58 47.51 10.11
N ALA A 578 -28.70 47.75 11.42
CA ALA A 578 -29.25 46.76 12.36
C ALA A 578 -30.70 46.34 12.04
N GLU A 579 -31.50 47.27 11.53
CA GLU A 579 -32.89 47.03 11.11
C GLU A 579 -33.04 46.67 9.62
N VAL A 580 -31.93 46.56 8.88
CA VAL A 580 -31.93 46.24 7.44
C VAL A 580 -31.76 44.73 7.26
N PRO A 581 -32.79 44.01 6.75
CA PRO A 581 -32.70 42.56 6.56
C PRO A 581 -31.54 42.12 5.68
N LEU A 582 -31.26 42.84 4.60
CA LEU A 582 -30.19 42.49 3.67
C LEU A 582 -29.63 43.71 2.95
N GLU A 583 -28.31 43.83 2.93
CA GLU A 583 -27.57 44.70 2.03
C GLU A 583 -26.44 43.92 1.35
N ILE A 584 -26.35 44.08 0.02
CA ILE A 584 -25.30 43.51 -0.81
C ILE A 584 -24.55 44.67 -1.47
N THR A 585 -23.21 44.66 -1.40
CA THR A 585 -22.35 45.70 -1.99
C THR A 585 -21.22 45.08 -2.80
N GLY A 586 -21.17 45.38 -4.10
CA GLY A 586 -20.05 45.04 -5.01
C GLY A 586 -19.79 43.53 -5.19
N LEU A 587 -20.78 42.68 -4.96
CA LEU A 587 -20.60 41.24 -4.82
C LEU A 587 -20.15 40.58 -6.13
N SER A 588 -19.05 39.83 -6.08
CA SER A 588 -18.46 39.17 -7.26
C SER A 588 -18.01 37.72 -6.99
N LYS A 589 -18.21 36.83 -7.97
CA LYS A 589 -17.80 35.43 -7.91
C LYS A 589 -17.39 34.83 -9.26
N ARG A 590 -16.28 34.10 -9.26
CA ARG A 590 -15.72 33.29 -10.35
C ARG A 590 -15.47 31.85 -9.89
N TYR A 591 -15.77 30.88 -10.75
CA TYR A 591 -15.50 29.45 -10.48
C TYR A 591 -14.20 29.00 -11.15
N ALA A 592 -13.43 28.14 -10.47
CA ALA A 592 -12.07 27.75 -10.87
C ALA A 592 -11.94 27.08 -12.26
N ARG A 593 -13.04 26.57 -12.82
CA ARG A 593 -13.08 25.92 -14.15
C ARG A 593 -13.46 26.86 -15.30
N SER A 594 -13.66 28.15 -15.04
CA SER A 594 -13.92 29.17 -16.07
C SER A 594 -13.22 30.47 -15.70
N ALA A 595 -11.97 30.62 -16.14
CA ALA A 595 -11.15 31.80 -15.83
C ALA A 595 -11.74 33.11 -16.40
N ASP A 596 -12.53 33.02 -17.48
CA ASP A 596 -13.04 34.17 -18.24
C ASP A 596 -14.52 34.53 -18.00
N ARG A 597 -15.26 33.80 -17.16
CA ARG A 597 -16.70 34.07 -16.94
C ARG A 597 -17.03 34.25 -15.45
N TYR A 598 -17.49 35.44 -15.08
CA TYR A 598 -18.07 35.72 -13.76
C TYR A 598 -19.45 35.06 -13.66
N ALA A 599 -19.72 34.40 -12.53
CA ALA A 599 -21.06 33.90 -12.20
C ALA A 599 -21.91 35.02 -11.58
N VAL A 600 -21.29 35.91 -10.81
CA VAL A 600 -21.86 37.16 -10.30
C VAL A 600 -20.76 38.22 -10.40
N ARG A 601 -21.09 39.45 -10.80
CA ARG A 601 -20.13 40.55 -10.96
C ARG A 601 -20.74 41.87 -10.49
N GLU A 602 -20.09 42.48 -9.50
CA GLU A 602 -20.39 43.83 -8.99
C GLU A 602 -21.87 44.05 -8.59
N LEU A 603 -22.53 43.00 -8.09
CA LEU A 603 -23.94 43.04 -7.71
C LEU A 603 -24.13 43.85 -6.42
N SER A 604 -25.00 44.86 -6.44
CA SER A 604 -25.32 45.67 -5.26
C SER A 604 -26.82 45.99 -5.18
N PHE A 605 -27.48 45.65 -4.07
CA PHE A 605 -28.87 46.03 -3.79
C PHE A 605 -29.18 45.87 -2.30
N ARG A 606 -30.28 46.47 -1.86
CA ARG A 606 -30.74 46.47 -0.47
C ARG A 606 -32.20 46.02 -0.38
N VAL A 607 -32.54 45.33 0.71
CA VAL A 607 -33.88 44.83 1.01
C VAL A 607 -34.34 45.39 2.35
N GLU A 608 -35.52 45.99 2.36
CA GLU A 608 -36.14 46.55 3.56
C GLU A 608 -37.04 45.53 4.27
N LYS A 609 -37.36 45.83 5.54
CA LYS A 609 -38.21 45.00 6.39
C LYS A 609 -39.64 44.89 5.82
N GLY A 610 -40.20 43.69 5.85
CA GLY A 610 -41.56 43.40 5.37
C GLY A 610 -41.69 43.33 3.85
N GLN A 611 -40.59 43.40 3.10
CA GLN A 611 -40.61 43.21 1.65
C GLN A 611 -40.69 41.72 1.28
N VAL A 612 -41.49 41.42 0.26
CA VAL A 612 -41.34 40.20 -0.54
C VAL A 612 -40.58 40.58 -1.81
N LEU A 613 -39.33 40.13 -1.91
CA LEU A 613 -38.41 40.46 -2.99
C LEU A 613 -38.28 39.28 -3.97
N GLY A 614 -38.58 39.53 -5.25
CA GLY A 614 -38.35 38.58 -6.33
C GLY A 614 -37.00 38.79 -7.00
N LEU A 615 -36.10 37.80 -6.91
CA LEU A 615 -34.87 37.75 -7.69
C LEU A 615 -35.17 37.09 -9.04
N LEU A 616 -35.18 37.87 -10.09
CA LEU A 616 -35.67 37.49 -11.42
C LEU A 616 -34.54 37.49 -12.44
N GLY A 617 -34.52 36.53 -13.35
CA GLY A 617 -33.51 36.45 -14.41
C GLY A 617 -33.53 35.10 -15.12
N PRO A 618 -32.94 34.97 -16.31
CA PRO A 618 -32.85 33.69 -17.01
C PRO A 618 -32.00 32.66 -16.26
N ASN A 619 -32.07 31.41 -16.69
CA ASN A 619 -31.18 30.37 -16.16
C ASN A 619 -29.73 30.74 -16.42
N GLY A 620 -28.90 30.69 -15.38
CA GLY A 620 -27.50 31.13 -15.45
C GLY A 620 -27.25 32.62 -15.20
N ALA A 621 -28.27 33.41 -14.84
CA ALA A 621 -28.11 34.82 -14.47
C ALA A 621 -27.36 35.07 -13.14
N GLY A 622 -27.02 34.02 -12.38
CA GLY A 622 -26.28 34.11 -11.12
C GLY A 622 -27.12 34.04 -9.84
N LYS A 623 -28.45 33.88 -9.94
CA LYS A 623 -29.40 33.86 -8.80
C LYS A 623 -29.01 32.89 -7.68
N THR A 624 -28.94 31.60 -7.97
CA THR A 624 -28.54 30.57 -7.00
C THR A 624 -27.13 30.80 -6.45
N THR A 625 -26.20 31.33 -7.26
CA THR A 625 -24.85 31.68 -6.80
C THR A 625 -24.89 32.83 -5.78
N THR A 626 -25.72 33.86 -6.00
CA THR A 626 -25.97 34.94 -5.04
C THR A 626 -26.58 34.40 -3.74
N LEU A 627 -27.61 33.55 -3.82
CA LEU A 627 -28.26 32.98 -2.63
C LEU A 627 -27.31 32.07 -1.82
N ARG A 628 -26.47 31.27 -2.48
CA ARG A 628 -25.44 30.46 -1.81
C ARG A 628 -24.39 31.33 -1.09
N MET A 629 -24.02 32.48 -1.66
CA MET A 629 -23.13 33.43 -1.00
C MET A 629 -23.79 34.10 0.20
N LEU A 630 -25.08 34.44 0.09
CA LEU A 630 -25.91 34.98 1.17
C LEU A 630 -25.98 34.07 2.40
N MET A 631 -26.03 32.75 2.17
CA MET A 631 -26.05 31.74 3.23
C MET A 631 -24.65 31.41 3.77
N GLY A 632 -23.59 32.01 3.21
CA GLY A 632 -22.21 31.68 3.56
C GLY A 632 -21.77 30.28 3.11
N LEU A 633 -22.51 29.61 2.21
CA LEU A 633 -22.14 28.30 1.64
C LEU A 633 -20.97 28.44 0.65
N ILE A 634 -20.89 29.59 -0.04
CA ILE A 634 -19.81 29.94 -0.95
C ILE A 634 -19.25 31.30 -0.55
N ARG A 635 -17.92 31.43 -0.53
CA ARG A 635 -17.27 32.72 -0.27
C ARG A 635 -17.25 33.58 -1.55
N PRO A 636 -17.63 34.87 -1.49
CA PRO A 636 -17.41 35.79 -2.61
C PRO A 636 -15.92 36.01 -2.86
N ASP A 637 -15.56 36.35 -4.09
CA ASP A 637 -14.19 36.71 -4.43
C ASP A 637 -13.93 38.21 -4.17
N ASP A 638 -14.97 39.04 -4.30
CA ASP A 638 -14.96 40.46 -3.97
C ASP A 638 -16.37 40.92 -3.50
N GLY A 639 -16.44 42.07 -2.83
CA GLY A 639 -17.67 42.62 -2.25
C GLY A 639 -18.07 42.01 -0.90
N GLU A 640 -19.21 42.47 -0.38
CA GLU A 640 -19.70 42.16 0.95
C GLU A 640 -21.23 41.93 0.96
N ILE A 641 -21.68 41.07 1.87
CA ILE A 641 -23.10 40.87 2.20
C ILE A 641 -23.27 41.13 3.70
N ARG A 642 -24.19 42.01 4.08
CA ARG A 642 -24.59 42.26 5.47
C ARG A 642 -26.06 41.89 5.68
N VAL A 643 -26.33 41.20 6.79
CA VAL A 643 -27.69 40.87 7.25
C VAL A 643 -27.83 41.44 8.65
N PHE A 644 -28.82 42.30 8.90
CA PHE A 644 -28.98 43.03 10.17
C PHE A 644 -27.66 43.67 10.67
N GLY A 645 -26.93 44.31 9.76
CA GLY A 645 -25.62 44.95 10.01
C GLY A 645 -24.42 44.00 10.18
N HIS A 646 -24.64 42.68 10.21
CA HIS A 646 -23.58 41.68 10.39
C HIS A 646 -23.08 41.16 9.05
N ALA A 647 -21.76 41.17 8.86
CA ALA A 647 -21.13 40.60 7.67
C ALA A 647 -21.33 39.07 7.60
N ILE A 648 -21.82 38.59 6.46
CA ILE A 648 -22.03 37.17 6.19
C ILE A 648 -20.70 36.47 5.90
N ARG A 649 -20.51 35.33 6.58
CA ARG A 649 -19.40 34.41 6.37
C ARG A 649 -19.83 33.01 6.80
N PRO A 650 -19.12 31.94 6.37
CA PRO A 650 -19.38 30.60 6.87
C PRO A 650 -19.41 30.58 8.42
N GLY A 651 -20.54 30.15 8.99
CA GLY A 651 -20.75 30.08 10.44
C GLY A 651 -21.00 31.42 11.16
N ALA A 652 -21.44 32.47 10.46
CA ALA A 652 -21.81 33.74 11.11
C ALA A 652 -23.03 33.56 12.04
N PRO A 653 -22.99 34.05 13.30
CA PRO A 653 -24.11 33.89 14.25
C PRO A 653 -25.45 34.43 13.74
N VAL A 654 -25.41 35.49 12.92
CA VAL A 654 -26.61 36.10 12.32
C VAL A 654 -27.39 35.14 11.41
N LEU A 655 -26.75 34.09 10.88
CA LEU A 655 -27.44 33.06 10.07
C LEU A 655 -28.53 32.31 10.86
N SER A 656 -28.49 32.35 12.21
CA SER A 656 -29.59 31.83 13.04
C SER A 656 -30.92 32.60 12.88
N ARG A 657 -30.86 33.85 12.39
CA ARG A 657 -32.01 34.71 12.05
C ARG A 657 -32.43 34.58 10.57
N VAL A 658 -31.83 33.64 9.84
CA VAL A 658 -32.04 33.45 8.40
C VAL A 658 -32.55 32.02 8.16
N GLY A 659 -33.74 31.92 7.59
CA GLY A 659 -34.32 30.66 7.09
C GLY A 659 -34.02 30.50 5.62
N ALA A 660 -33.65 29.31 5.17
CA ALA A 660 -33.31 29.12 3.76
C ALA A 660 -33.73 27.76 3.21
N PHE A 661 -34.22 27.78 1.98
CA PHE A 661 -34.46 26.62 1.13
C PHE A 661 -33.72 26.81 -0.19
N VAL A 662 -32.58 26.14 -0.33
CA VAL A 662 -31.70 26.21 -1.52
C VAL A 662 -31.25 24.78 -1.86
N GLU A 663 -31.38 24.37 -3.13
CA GLU A 663 -30.99 23.05 -3.66
C GLU A 663 -31.81 21.81 -3.23
N GLY A 664 -33.13 21.94 -3.16
CA GLY A 664 -34.01 20.79 -2.92
C GLY A 664 -33.92 20.22 -1.51
N ALA A 665 -34.92 19.44 -1.11
CA ALA A 665 -35.05 19.02 0.28
C ALA A 665 -34.48 17.62 0.50
N GLY A 666 -33.35 17.54 1.22
CA GLY A 666 -32.68 16.29 1.61
C GLY A 666 -33.37 15.54 2.76
N PHE A 667 -34.67 15.24 2.63
CA PHE A 667 -35.43 14.54 3.67
C PHE A 667 -35.13 13.05 3.72
N LEU A 668 -35.22 12.48 4.93
CA LEU A 668 -35.18 11.04 5.13
C LEU A 668 -36.55 10.44 4.74
N PRO A 669 -36.63 9.63 3.67
CA PRO A 669 -37.90 9.24 3.05
C PRO A 669 -38.75 8.28 3.91
N HIS A 670 -38.11 7.55 4.82
CA HIS A 670 -38.77 6.58 5.70
C HIS A 670 -39.32 7.21 6.98
N LEU A 671 -38.90 8.43 7.34
CA LEU A 671 -39.43 9.16 8.48
C LEU A 671 -40.66 9.98 8.10
N SER A 672 -41.52 10.25 9.07
CA SER A 672 -42.64 11.17 8.95
C SER A 672 -42.17 12.61 8.73
N GLY A 673 -43.07 13.46 8.23
CA GLY A 673 -42.77 14.88 8.06
C GLY A 673 -42.37 15.54 9.38
N ARG A 674 -43.06 15.20 10.48
CA ARG A 674 -42.75 15.71 11.83
C ARG A 674 -41.36 15.28 12.30
N GLU A 675 -41.01 14.01 12.17
CA GLU A 675 -39.71 13.48 12.60
C GLU A 675 -38.54 14.11 11.83
N ASN A 676 -38.73 14.41 10.54
CA ASN A 676 -37.72 15.12 9.76
C ASN A 676 -37.44 16.53 10.30
N LEU A 677 -38.49 17.29 10.67
CA LEU A 677 -38.35 18.64 11.23
C LEU A 677 -37.70 18.63 12.61
N GLU A 678 -38.10 17.69 13.47
CA GLU A 678 -37.52 17.53 14.81
C GLU A 678 -36.04 17.13 14.75
N LEU A 679 -35.69 16.21 13.84
CA LEU A 679 -34.31 15.79 13.63
C LEU A 679 -33.44 16.95 13.11
N TYR A 680 -33.96 17.71 12.15
CA TYR A 680 -33.29 18.91 11.62
C TYR A 680 -33.02 19.92 12.74
N TRP A 681 -34.03 20.24 13.57
CA TRP A 681 -33.86 21.18 14.68
C TRP A 681 -32.81 20.71 15.69
N ARG A 682 -32.84 19.42 16.09
CA ARG A 682 -31.85 18.83 16.99
C ARG A 682 -30.43 18.95 16.45
N ALA A 683 -30.24 18.78 15.15
CA ALA A 683 -28.93 18.92 14.50
C ALA A 683 -28.35 20.35 14.56
N THR A 684 -29.19 21.37 14.73
CA THR A 684 -28.72 22.77 14.92
C THR A 684 -28.09 23.01 16.29
N GLY A 685 -28.35 22.13 17.28
CA GLY A 685 -27.91 22.32 18.67
C GLY A 685 -28.64 23.43 19.44
N ARG A 686 -29.72 24.00 18.86
CA ARG A 686 -30.52 25.07 19.48
C ARG A 686 -31.55 24.48 20.46
N PRO A 687 -32.01 25.25 21.47
CA PRO A 687 -33.00 24.79 22.42
C PRO A 687 -34.33 24.41 21.75
N PRO A 688 -35.01 23.32 22.18
CA PRO A 688 -36.28 22.88 21.57
C PRO A 688 -37.41 23.91 21.61
N GLN A 689 -37.46 24.74 22.65
CA GLN A 689 -38.50 25.78 22.79
C GLN A 689 -38.43 26.86 21.72
N ASP A 690 -37.26 27.09 21.13
CA ASP A 690 -37.05 28.11 20.10
C ASP A 690 -37.41 27.60 18.70
N ALA A 691 -37.90 26.36 18.55
CA ALA A 691 -38.19 25.76 17.25
C ALA A 691 -39.43 26.36 16.57
N HIS A 692 -40.40 26.85 17.36
CA HIS A 692 -41.70 27.33 16.87
C HIS A 692 -42.37 26.37 15.88
N LEU A 693 -42.26 25.06 16.16
CA LEU A 693 -42.67 24.00 15.23
C LEU A 693 -44.16 24.10 14.85
N ASP A 694 -45.05 24.33 15.81
CA ASP A 694 -46.49 24.37 15.54
C ASP A 694 -46.90 25.58 14.69
N GLU A 695 -46.31 26.76 14.91
CA GLU A 695 -46.54 27.97 14.10
C GLU A 695 -46.01 27.78 12.66
N ALA A 696 -44.82 27.20 12.50
CA ALA A 696 -44.28 26.88 11.17
C ALA A 696 -45.16 25.87 10.40
N LEU A 697 -45.74 24.89 11.11
CA LEU A 697 -46.64 23.89 10.53
C LEU A 697 -48.01 24.46 10.15
N GLU A 698 -48.55 25.36 10.95
CA GLU A 698 -49.78 26.10 10.65
C GLU A 698 -49.63 26.93 9.38
N ILE A 699 -48.53 27.69 9.28
CA ILE A 699 -48.23 28.53 8.11
C ILE A 699 -48.06 27.69 6.84
N ALA A 700 -47.36 26.55 6.93
CA ALA A 700 -47.11 25.64 5.82
C ALA A 700 -48.33 24.83 5.36
N GLY A 701 -49.36 24.69 6.20
CA GLY A 701 -50.65 24.10 5.81
C GLY A 701 -50.59 22.62 5.39
N LEU A 702 -49.83 21.78 6.11
CA LEU A 702 -49.66 20.34 5.81
C LEU A 702 -50.68 19.42 6.52
N GLY A 703 -51.39 19.93 7.54
CA GLY A 703 -52.46 19.21 8.25
C GLY A 703 -52.07 17.80 8.71
N GLY A 704 -52.99 16.84 8.57
CA GLY A 704 -52.78 15.44 8.97
C GLY A 704 -51.72 14.67 8.17
N ALA A 705 -51.14 15.26 7.11
CA ALA A 705 -50.10 14.60 6.34
C ALA A 705 -48.79 14.41 7.12
N LEU A 706 -48.56 15.21 8.16
CA LEU A 706 -47.32 15.24 8.94
C LEU A 706 -46.99 13.92 9.65
N ALA A 707 -48.00 13.10 9.94
CA ALA A 707 -47.84 11.77 10.55
C ALA A 707 -47.47 10.68 9.53
N ARG A 708 -47.51 10.97 8.23
CA ARG A 708 -47.17 10.02 7.16
C ARG A 708 -45.70 10.15 6.76
N ALA A 709 -45.09 9.04 6.35
CA ALA A 709 -43.72 8.99 5.84
C ALA A 709 -43.54 9.87 4.59
N VAL A 710 -42.43 10.60 4.51
CA VAL A 710 -42.14 11.57 3.43
C VAL A 710 -42.08 10.91 2.05
N ARG A 711 -41.75 9.62 1.95
CA ARG A 711 -41.83 8.84 0.69
C ARG A 711 -43.21 8.91 0.03
N THR A 712 -44.27 9.10 0.81
CA THR A 712 -45.66 9.16 0.31
C THR A 712 -46.09 10.56 -0.13
N TYR A 713 -45.21 11.56 -0.03
CA TYR A 713 -45.55 12.95 -0.31
C TYR A 713 -45.44 13.26 -1.80
N SER A 714 -46.40 14.03 -2.32
CA SER A 714 -46.27 14.65 -3.64
C SER A 714 -45.11 15.67 -3.66
N GLN A 715 -44.71 16.12 -4.84
CA GLN A 715 -43.68 17.16 -4.98
C GLN A 715 -44.07 18.44 -4.22
N GLY A 716 -45.31 18.91 -4.33
CA GLY A 716 -45.77 20.09 -3.59
C GLY A 716 -45.91 19.89 -2.08
N MET A 717 -46.16 18.68 -1.61
CA MET A 717 -46.07 18.37 -0.18
C MET A 717 -44.63 18.41 0.33
N ARG A 718 -43.66 17.91 -0.45
CA ARG A 718 -42.23 17.96 -0.11
C ARG A 718 -41.70 19.40 -0.09
N GLN A 719 -42.10 20.24 -1.04
CA GLN A 719 -41.73 21.66 -1.02
C GLN A 719 -42.34 22.42 0.16
N ARG A 720 -43.61 22.17 0.51
CA ARG A 720 -44.21 22.74 1.73
C ARG A 720 -43.49 22.30 2.99
N LEU A 721 -43.09 21.04 3.08
CA LEU A 721 -42.29 20.56 4.21
C LEU A 721 -40.91 21.23 4.28
N ALA A 722 -40.28 21.48 3.13
CA ALA A 722 -39.00 22.19 3.05
C ALA A 722 -39.10 23.64 3.51
N ILE A 723 -40.20 24.30 3.19
CA ILE A 723 -40.49 25.66 3.64
C ILE A 723 -40.81 25.66 5.14
N ALA A 724 -41.58 24.71 5.64
CA ALA A 724 -41.78 24.54 7.08
C ALA A 724 -40.44 24.36 7.82
N GLN A 725 -39.52 23.57 7.26
CA GLN A 725 -38.16 23.42 7.80
C GLN A 725 -37.38 24.75 7.79
N ALA A 726 -37.48 25.54 6.72
CA ALA A 726 -36.84 26.85 6.62
C ALA A 726 -37.46 27.90 7.57
N MET A 727 -38.72 27.71 7.98
CA MET A 727 -39.43 28.58 8.92
C MET A 727 -39.19 28.24 10.40
N LEU A 728 -38.52 27.13 10.71
CA LEU A 728 -38.20 26.75 12.09
C LEU A 728 -37.37 27.85 12.77
N GLY A 729 -37.79 28.24 13.97
CA GLY A 729 -37.23 29.38 14.69
C GLY A 729 -37.68 30.75 14.20
N LEU A 730 -38.69 30.81 13.32
CA LEU A 730 -39.33 32.02 12.78
C LEU A 730 -38.34 33.12 12.39
N PRO A 731 -37.41 32.83 11.47
CA PRO A 731 -36.37 33.77 11.09
C PRO A 731 -36.93 35.08 10.52
N ASP A 732 -36.25 36.19 10.80
CA ASP A 732 -36.64 37.52 10.33
C ASP A 732 -36.48 37.67 8.80
N LEU A 733 -35.62 36.84 8.19
CA LEU A 733 -35.37 36.77 6.76
C LEU A 733 -35.50 35.33 6.25
N LEU A 734 -36.41 35.09 5.31
CA LEU A 734 -36.63 33.80 4.66
C LEU A 734 -36.17 33.85 3.19
N ILE A 735 -35.34 32.91 2.76
CA ILE A 735 -34.81 32.82 1.39
C ILE A 735 -35.27 31.52 0.73
N LEU A 736 -35.90 31.62 -0.43
CA LEU A 736 -36.46 30.49 -1.16
C LEU A 736 -35.93 30.49 -2.61
N ASP A 737 -35.18 29.45 -3.00
CA ASP A 737 -34.72 29.28 -4.38
C ASP A 737 -35.70 28.43 -5.18
N GLU A 738 -36.37 29.03 -6.17
CA GLU A 738 -37.33 28.39 -7.08
C GLU A 738 -38.40 27.54 -6.36
N PRO A 739 -39.13 28.09 -5.36
CA PRO A 739 -40.03 27.33 -4.49
C PRO A 739 -41.27 26.77 -5.22
N THR A 740 -41.58 27.30 -6.40
CA THR A 740 -42.75 26.95 -7.21
C THR A 740 -42.42 26.02 -8.39
N ASN A 741 -41.15 25.67 -8.57
CA ASN A 741 -40.73 24.87 -9.71
C ASN A 741 -41.32 23.44 -9.66
N GLY A 742 -41.95 23.02 -10.77
CA GLY A 742 -42.59 21.72 -10.92
C GLY A 742 -43.87 21.51 -10.11
N LEU A 743 -44.54 22.61 -9.71
CA LEU A 743 -45.87 22.59 -9.10
C LEU A 743 -46.98 22.79 -10.13
N ASP A 744 -48.16 22.22 -9.84
CA ASP A 744 -49.38 22.53 -10.61
C ASP A 744 -49.95 23.92 -10.23
N PRO A 745 -50.80 24.55 -11.06
CA PRO A 745 -51.31 25.90 -10.79
C PRO A 745 -52.03 26.06 -9.42
N PRO A 746 -52.82 25.08 -8.93
CA PRO A 746 -53.36 25.13 -7.58
C PRO A 746 -52.29 25.15 -6.48
N GLN A 747 -51.26 24.30 -6.57
CA GLN A 747 -50.15 24.24 -5.61
C GLN A 747 -49.30 25.52 -5.65
N ILE A 748 -49.09 26.13 -6.81
CA ILE A 748 -48.43 27.44 -6.95
C ILE A 748 -49.23 28.52 -6.21
N ARG A 749 -50.57 28.54 -6.36
CA ARG A 749 -51.43 29.49 -5.64
C ARG A 749 -51.36 29.29 -4.13
N GLU A 750 -51.39 28.04 -3.66
CA GLU A 750 -51.21 27.71 -2.23
C GLU A 750 -49.85 28.17 -1.71
N MET A 751 -48.78 27.90 -2.46
CA MET A 751 -47.40 28.27 -2.10
C MET A 751 -47.25 29.79 -1.96
N ARG A 752 -47.82 30.54 -2.90
CA ARG A 752 -47.88 32.00 -2.83
C ARG A 752 -48.53 32.48 -1.54
N GLN A 753 -49.66 31.89 -1.16
CA GLN A 753 -50.36 32.27 0.07
C GLN A 753 -49.52 32.00 1.32
N VAL A 754 -48.71 30.93 1.34
CA VAL A 754 -47.76 30.66 2.44
C VAL A 754 -46.73 31.78 2.56
N MET A 755 -46.14 32.23 1.44
CA MET A 755 -45.15 33.31 1.43
C MET A 755 -45.75 34.65 1.86
N ILE A 756 -46.95 34.99 1.36
CA ILE A 756 -47.66 36.23 1.71
C ILE A 756 -48.04 36.23 3.21
N ARG A 757 -48.57 35.13 3.74
CA ARG A 757 -48.91 35.01 5.18
C ARG A 757 -47.68 35.17 6.06
N TYR A 758 -46.55 34.61 5.65
CA TYR A 758 -45.30 34.75 6.39
C TYR A 758 -44.80 36.20 6.42
N ALA A 759 -44.87 36.89 5.27
CA ALA A 759 -44.49 38.30 5.14
C ALA A 759 -45.44 39.25 5.88
N ALA A 760 -46.74 38.93 5.95
CA ALA A 760 -47.74 39.71 6.68
C ALA A 760 -47.43 39.84 8.19
N GLY A 761 -46.62 38.93 8.75
CA GLY A 761 -46.08 39.02 10.10
C GLY A 761 -44.92 40.02 10.28
N GLY A 762 -44.62 40.86 9.26
CA GLY A 762 -43.53 41.86 9.29
C GLY A 762 -42.14 41.29 8.98
N ARG A 763 -42.07 40.05 8.49
CA ARG A 763 -40.84 39.32 8.13
C ARG A 763 -40.52 39.51 6.65
N THR A 764 -39.25 39.44 6.28
CA THR A 764 -38.81 39.66 4.89
C THR A 764 -38.64 38.32 4.17
N VAL A 765 -39.12 38.22 2.93
CA VAL A 765 -39.02 36.99 2.12
C VAL A 765 -38.32 37.31 0.80
N ILE A 766 -37.27 36.55 0.47
CA ILE A 766 -36.57 36.62 -0.81
C ILE A 766 -36.87 35.35 -1.59
N VAL A 767 -37.39 35.50 -2.81
CA VAL A 767 -37.75 34.38 -3.68
C VAL A 767 -36.99 34.52 -4.99
N SER A 768 -36.26 33.48 -5.38
CA SER A 768 -35.73 33.37 -6.74
C SER A 768 -36.76 32.62 -7.60
N SER A 769 -37.14 33.19 -8.74
CA SER A 769 -38.07 32.55 -9.69
C SER A 769 -37.73 33.02 -11.11
N HIS A 770 -38.03 32.17 -12.09
CA HIS A 770 -38.02 32.53 -13.51
C HIS A 770 -39.44 32.67 -14.09
N LEU A 771 -40.47 32.43 -13.26
CA LEU A 771 -41.88 32.52 -13.66
C LEU A 771 -42.43 33.92 -13.37
N LEU A 772 -42.47 34.75 -14.41
CA LEU A 772 -42.82 36.18 -14.33
C LEU A 772 -44.23 36.40 -13.74
N ALA A 773 -45.21 35.60 -14.17
CA ALA A 773 -46.58 35.69 -13.68
C ALA A 773 -46.73 35.35 -12.18
N GLU A 774 -45.83 34.53 -11.63
CA GLU A 774 -45.84 34.19 -10.21
C GLU A 774 -45.29 35.37 -9.39
N VAL A 775 -44.17 35.91 -9.84
CA VAL A 775 -43.43 37.00 -9.23
C VAL A 775 -44.26 38.29 -9.18
N GLU A 776 -44.96 38.63 -10.27
CA GLU A 776 -45.87 39.79 -10.32
C GLU A 776 -46.98 39.71 -9.26
N GLN A 777 -47.46 38.51 -8.97
CA GLN A 777 -48.59 38.28 -8.05
C GLN A 777 -48.16 38.06 -6.59
N SER A 778 -46.88 37.75 -6.33
CA SER A 778 -46.37 37.38 -5.00
C SER A 778 -45.40 38.41 -4.41
N CYS A 779 -44.66 39.14 -5.25
CA CYS A 779 -43.59 40.02 -4.83
C CYS A 779 -44.05 41.48 -4.77
N THR A 780 -43.45 42.23 -3.85
CA THR A 780 -43.63 43.68 -3.72
C THR A 780 -42.54 44.45 -4.48
N HIS A 781 -41.35 43.87 -4.56
CA HIS A 781 -40.15 44.46 -5.16
C HIS A 781 -39.43 43.39 -5.98
N LEU A 782 -38.74 43.80 -7.04
CA LEU A 782 -37.98 42.92 -7.92
C LEU A 782 -36.52 43.36 -8.04
N VAL A 783 -35.66 42.37 -8.24
CA VAL A 783 -34.26 42.54 -8.64
C VAL A 783 -34.08 41.70 -9.90
N VAL A 784 -33.93 42.38 -11.04
CA VAL A 784 -33.70 41.74 -12.34
C VAL A 784 -32.20 41.57 -12.55
N MET A 785 -31.77 40.34 -12.78
CA MET A 785 -30.39 39.95 -13.04
C MET A 785 -30.23 39.36 -14.44
N ASP A 786 -29.15 39.74 -15.13
CA ASP A 786 -28.69 39.10 -16.36
C ASP A 786 -27.16 38.90 -16.32
N ARG A 787 -26.70 37.74 -16.81
CA ARG A 787 -25.26 37.38 -16.90
C ARG A 787 -24.43 37.72 -15.65
N GLY A 788 -25.01 37.57 -14.46
CA GLY A 788 -24.34 37.82 -13.18
C GLY A 788 -24.34 39.27 -12.70
N ARG A 789 -25.02 40.20 -13.40
CA ARG A 789 -25.10 41.63 -13.04
C ARG A 789 -26.53 42.06 -12.72
N LEU A 790 -26.66 43.15 -11.98
CA LEU A 790 -27.93 43.84 -11.77
C LEU A 790 -28.33 44.59 -13.05
N VAL A 791 -29.55 44.38 -13.52
CA VAL A 791 -30.17 45.14 -14.61
C VAL A 791 -31.03 46.26 -14.03
N GLN A 792 -31.96 45.92 -13.13
CA GLN A 792 -32.86 46.87 -12.49
C GLN A 792 -33.32 46.35 -11.13
N ALA A 793 -33.58 47.25 -10.17
CA ALA A 793 -34.21 46.91 -8.90
C ALA A 793 -35.25 47.98 -8.51
N GLY A 794 -36.39 47.56 -7.94
CA GLY A 794 -37.43 48.48 -7.50
C GLY A 794 -38.80 47.82 -7.24
N PRO A 795 -39.82 48.59 -6.87
CA PRO A 795 -41.20 48.11 -6.74
C PRO A 795 -41.72 47.52 -8.05
N VAL A 796 -42.50 46.43 -7.99
CA VAL A 796 -43.03 45.75 -9.19
C VAL A 796 -43.79 46.72 -10.10
N ARG A 797 -44.59 47.62 -9.51
CA ARG A 797 -45.39 48.63 -10.22
C ARG A 797 -44.55 49.62 -11.05
N GLU A 798 -43.30 49.85 -10.69
CA GLU A 798 -42.41 50.78 -11.41
C GLU A 798 -41.72 50.09 -12.59
N ILE A 799 -41.56 48.77 -12.54
CA ILE A 799 -40.93 47.96 -13.59
C ILE A 799 -41.94 47.58 -14.68
N VAL A 800 -43.23 47.44 -14.34
CA VAL A 800 -44.31 47.04 -15.29
C VAL A 800 -44.90 48.22 -16.09
N GLY A 801 -44.66 49.49 -15.71
CA GLY A 801 -45.14 50.68 -16.43
C GLY A 801 -46.58 51.12 -16.09
N SER A 802 -46.97 52.36 -16.44
CA SER A 802 -48.29 52.95 -16.15
C SER A 802 -49.40 52.46 -17.10
N GLY A 803 -50.63 52.38 -16.59
CA GLY A 803 -51.77 51.73 -17.26
C GLY A 803 -52.47 52.54 -18.36
N ASP A 804 -51.80 53.51 -18.98
CA ASP A 804 -52.31 54.44 -19.98
C ASP A 804 -52.13 53.97 -21.44
N THR A 805 -51.54 52.79 -21.64
CA THR A 805 -51.26 52.21 -22.95
C THR A 805 -52.13 50.98 -23.22
N LEU A 806 -52.88 51.00 -24.33
CA LEU A 806 -53.79 49.94 -24.78
C LEU A 806 -53.25 49.31 -26.07
N LEU A 807 -53.40 48.00 -26.20
CA LEU A 807 -53.20 47.29 -27.46
C LEU A 807 -54.58 47.03 -28.09
N VAL A 808 -54.77 47.54 -29.30
CA VAL A 808 -55.94 47.30 -30.15
C VAL A 808 -55.54 46.31 -31.22
N GLY A 809 -56.02 45.07 -31.09
CA GLY A 809 -55.83 44.03 -32.10
C GLY A 809 -56.78 44.26 -33.26
N THR A 810 -56.26 44.44 -34.48
CA THR A 810 -57.07 44.75 -35.68
C THR A 810 -57.29 43.56 -36.61
N GLY A 811 -56.62 42.43 -36.35
CA GLY A 811 -56.74 41.19 -37.14
C GLY A 811 -56.09 41.25 -38.53
N THR A 812 -55.90 42.45 -39.08
CA THR A 812 -55.15 42.74 -40.30
C THR A 812 -54.23 43.93 -40.08
N ALA A 813 -53.17 44.03 -40.89
CA ALA A 813 -52.23 45.14 -40.81
C ALA A 813 -52.91 46.47 -41.16
N VAL A 814 -52.76 47.47 -40.28
CA VAL A 814 -53.30 48.81 -40.48
C VAL A 814 -52.37 49.62 -41.39
N GLU A 815 -52.93 50.29 -42.40
CA GLU A 815 -52.17 51.17 -43.29
C GLU A 815 -51.77 52.48 -42.57
N GLU A 816 -50.59 53.02 -42.91
CA GLU A 816 -50.03 54.23 -42.27
C GLU A 816 -50.99 55.44 -42.21
N PRO A 817 -51.78 55.74 -43.27
CA PRO A 817 -52.72 56.86 -43.23
C PRO A 817 -53.82 56.70 -42.18
N VAL A 818 -54.11 55.47 -41.76
CA VAL A 818 -55.09 55.17 -40.71
C VAL A 818 -54.45 55.35 -39.33
N VAL A 819 -53.18 54.96 -39.15
CA VAL A 819 -52.41 55.18 -37.91
C VAL A 819 -52.34 56.67 -37.57
N GLU A 820 -52.04 57.52 -38.56
CA GLU A 820 -51.98 58.98 -38.38
C GLU A 820 -53.35 59.57 -38.00
N LYS A 821 -54.44 59.09 -38.61
CA LYS A 821 -55.79 59.50 -38.25
C LYS A 821 -56.17 59.10 -36.83
N VAL A 822 -55.77 57.90 -36.40
CA VAL A 822 -56.01 57.41 -35.03
C VAL A 822 -55.17 58.19 -34.02
N ALA A 823 -53.93 58.55 -34.35
CA ALA A 823 -53.08 59.40 -33.51
C ALA A 823 -53.64 60.82 -33.35
N ALA A 824 -54.42 61.31 -34.32
CA ALA A 824 -55.06 62.63 -34.28
C ALA A 824 -56.42 62.65 -33.55
N LEU A 825 -56.90 61.50 -33.04
CA LEU A 825 -58.18 61.44 -32.34
C LEU A 825 -58.13 62.17 -30.98
N PRO A 826 -59.21 62.87 -30.57
CA PRO A 826 -59.27 63.51 -29.26
C PRO A 826 -59.12 62.48 -28.13
N GLY A 827 -58.16 62.71 -27.23
CA GLY A 827 -57.88 61.84 -26.09
C GLY A 827 -56.88 60.70 -26.37
N VAL A 828 -56.28 60.67 -27.56
CA VAL A 828 -55.13 59.80 -27.90
C VAL A 828 -53.84 60.63 -27.85
N ALA A 829 -52.90 60.24 -26.99
CA ALA A 829 -51.60 60.89 -26.86
C ALA A 829 -50.64 60.43 -27.97
N SER A 830 -50.73 59.16 -28.38
CA SER A 830 -49.97 58.61 -29.50
C SER A 830 -50.56 57.28 -29.95
N ALA A 831 -50.50 56.98 -31.24
CA ALA A 831 -50.79 55.66 -31.79
C ALA A 831 -49.59 55.16 -32.60
N VAL A 832 -49.13 53.94 -32.34
CA VAL A 832 -47.99 53.31 -33.02
C VAL A 832 -48.44 51.97 -33.59
N ARG A 833 -48.00 51.66 -34.81
CA ARG A 833 -48.26 50.37 -35.43
C ARG A 833 -47.44 49.27 -34.77
N THR A 834 -48.09 48.12 -34.52
CA THR A 834 -47.44 46.89 -34.06
C THR A 834 -47.78 45.73 -34.98
N GLU A 835 -47.11 44.58 -34.85
CA GLU A 835 -47.38 43.40 -35.68
C GLU A 835 -48.84 42.91 -35.58
N ASP A 836 -49.43 43.00 -34.38
CA ASP A 836 -50.80 42.52 -34.10
C ASP A 836 -51.89 43.61 -34.16
N GLY A 837 -51.56 44.85 -34.55
CA GLY A 837 -52.52 45.96 -34.62
C GLY A 837 -51.95 47.34 -34.28
N LEU A 838 -52.58 48.04 -33.33
CA LEU A 838 -52.22 49.40 -32.90
C LEU A 838 -51.97 49.47 -31.40
N LEU A 839 -50.85 50.04 -31.00
CA LEU A 839 -50.55 50.39 -29.61
C LEU A 839 -50.87 51.86 -29.38
N ILE A 840 -51.87 52.13 -28.56
CA ILE A 840 -52.47 53.46 -28.37
C ILE A 840 -52.25 53.90 -26.93
N ARG A 841 -51.58 55.04 -26.74
CA ARG A 841 -51.48 55.72 -25.44
C ARG A 841 -52.58 56.76 -25.34
N LEU A 842 -53.35 56.72 -24.26
CA LEU A 842 -54.43 57.67 -24.00
C LEU A 842 -53.91 58.91 -23.27
N GLU A 843 -54.48 60.07 -23.57
CA GLU A 843 -54.28 61.28 -22.77
C GLU A 843 -55.00 61.18 -21.41
N PRO A 844 -54.61 61.98 -20.40
CA PRO A 844 -55.30 62.03 -19.11
C PRO A 844 -56.79 62.37 -19.29
N GLY A 845 -57.67 61.41 -18.97
CA GLY A 845 -59.13 61.52 -19.12
C GLY A 845 -59.72 60.83 -20.37
N GLY A 846 -58.88 60.25 -21.23
CA GLY A 846 -59.30 59.33 -22.29
C GLY A 846 -59.72 57.98 -21.71
N THR A 847 -60.79 57.38 -22.25
CA THR A 847 -61.24 56.03 -21.85
C THR A 847 -61.21 55.07 -23.02
N ALA A 848 -60.99 53.79 -22.73
CA ALA A 848 -60.99 52.72 -23.73
C ALA A 848 -62.33 52.65 -24.49
N GLU A 849 -63.47 52.95 -23.83
CA GLU A 849 -64.78 52.89 -24.49
C GLU A 849 -64.93 53.97 -25.57
N ARG A 850 -64.47 55.20 -25.29
CA ARG A 850 -64.49 56.30 -26.28
C ARG A 850 -63.55 56.00 -27.46
N LEU A 851 -62.36 55.48 -27.16
CA LEU A 851 -61.40 55.09 -28.19
C LEU A 851 -62.00 54.04 -29.13
N VAL A 852 -62.65 52.99 -28.60
CA VAL A 852 -63.29 51.95 -29.42
C VAL A 852 -64.36 52.53 -30.33
N VAL A 853 -65.20 53.45 -29.83
CA VAL A 853 -66.24 54.10 -30.64
C VAL A 853 -65.65 54.91 -31.79
N GLU A 854 -64.59 55.67 -31.55
CA GLU A 854 -63.93 56.47 -32.59
C GLU A 854 -63.18 55.60 -33.61
N LEU A 855 -62.54 54.50 -33.16
CA LEU A 855 -61.91 53.53 -34.06
C LEU A 855 -62.91 52.87 -35.01
N VAL A 856 -64.09 52.50 -34.50
CA VAL A 856 -65.17 51.93 -35.34
C VAL A 856 -65.75 52.98 -36.31
N ARG A 857 -65.87 54.25 -35.89
CA ARG A 857 -66.31 55.34 -36.78
C ARG A 857 -65.34 55.61 -37.94
N LEU A 858 -64.04 55.42 -37.71
CA LEU A 858 -63.01 55.50 -38.74
C LEU A 858 -62.91 54.22 -39.59
N GLU A 859 -63.86 53.30 -39.45
CA GLU A 859 -63.90 51.99 -40.13
C GLU A 859 -62.66 51.12 -39.86
N VAL A 860 -61.98 51.33 -38.72
CA VAL A 860 -60.86 50.48 -38.30
C VAL A 860 -61.43 49.17 -37.74
N PRO A 861 -61.04 48.00 -38.28
CA PRO A 861 -61.49 46.72 -37.76
C PRO A 861 -60.89 46.50 -36.36
N VAL A 862 -61.73 46.41 -35.33
CA VAL A 862 -61.30 46.15 -33.95
C VAL A 862 -61.68 44.73 -33.57
N ALA A 863 -60.69 43.84 -33.45
CA ALA A 863 -60.87 42.44 -33.06
C ALA A 863 -60.72 42.23 -31.54
N SER A 864 -59.83 42.98 -30.90
CA SER A 864 -59.67 42.97 -29.44
C SER A 864 -59.14 44.31 -28.94
N VAL A 865 -59.51 44.69 -27.71
CA VAL A 865 -58.91 45.83 -27.01
C VAL A 865 -58.57 45.39 -25.61
N GLY A 866 -57.29 45.52 -25.25
CA GLY A 866 -56.81 45.12 -23.93
C GLY A 866 -55.67 46.01 -23.44
N PRO A 867 -55.48 46.13 -22.12
CA PRO A 867 -54.30 46.79 -21.58
C PRO A 867 -53.04 46.01 -21.97
N HIS A 868 -52.02 46.71 -22.47
CA HIS A 868 -50.72 46.09 -22.73
C HIS A 868 -49.98 45.92 -21.39
N ARG A 869 -50.19 44.77 -20.73
CA ARG A 869 -49.65 44.46 -19.40
C ARG A 869 -49.21 43.01 -19.30
N ARG A 870 -47.91 42.73 -19.43
CA ARG A 870 -47.27 41.57 -18.80
C ARG A 870 -45.88 41.96 -18.34
N LEU A 871 -45.51 41.55 -17.12
CA LEU A 871 -44.11 41.59 -16.66
C LEU A 871 -43.16 40.89 -17.65
N GLU A 872 -43.70 39.95 -18.44
CA GLU A 872 -43.06 39.29 -19.57
C GLU A 872 -42.49 40.25 -20.61
N ASP A 873 -43.28 41.22 -21.08
CA ASP A 873 -42.88 42.14 -22.14
C ASP A 873 -41.83 43.16 -21.65
N ALA A 874 -42.01 43.66 -20.41
CA ALA A 874 -41.03 44.53 -19.75
C ALA A 874 -39.69 43.80 -19.51
N PHE A 875 -39.74 42.54 -19.08
CA PHE A 875 -38.55 41.72 -18.84
C PHE A 875 -37.79 41.40 -20.13
N LEU A 876 -38.50 41.06 -21.22
CA LEU A 876 -37.89 40.84 -22.54
C LEU A 876 -37.22 42.10 -23.07
N THR A 877 -37.82 43.28 -22.85
CA THR A 877 -37.21 44.56 -23.21
C THR A 877 -35.93 44.83 -22.41
N LEU A 878 -35.95 44.60 -21.10
CA LEU A 878 -34.83 44.85 -20.19
C LEU A 878 -33.62 43.93 -20.44
N ILE A 879 -33.84 42.71 -20.94
CA ILE A 879 -32.75 41.77 -21.24
C ILE A 879 -32.33 41.84 -22.71
N GLY A 880 -33.29 42.02 -23.64
CA GLY A 880 -33.06 42.10 -25.08
C GLY A 880 -32.32 43.37 -25.52
N GLY A 881 -32.44 44.48 -24.78
CA GLY A 881 -31.71 45.74 -25.05
C GLY A 881 -30.22 45.71 -24.71
N SER A 882 -29.70 44.60 -24.18
CA SER A 882 -28.29 44.43 -23.76
C SER A 882 -27.49 43.47 -24.65
N ALA A 883 -27.91 43.31 -25.91
CA ALA A 883 -27.20 42.57 -26.96
C ALA A 883 -26.12 43.42 -27.66
#